data_AF-A0A9E3BXT8-F1
#
_entry.id   AF-A0A9E3BXT8-F1
#
_cell.length_a   1.000
_cell.length_b   1.000
_cell.length_c   1.000
_cell.angle_alpha   90.00
_cell.angle_beta   90.00
_cell.angle_gamma   90.00
#
_symmetry.space_group_name_H-M   'P 1'
#
loop_
_entity.id
_entity.type
_entity.pdbx_description
1 polymer ?
#
loop_
_entity_poly.entity_id
_entity_poly.type
_entity_poly.pdbx_seq_one_letter_code
_entity_poly.pdbx_strand_id
1 'polypeptide(L)'
;MKSTRTSRAALLSAALLILCLPTLARPARSDGETLESLLRKHIRATATPAALRDLRSQKTVYQLNAAGMTGTLIEYDALPHRMRVEMALGPIRQTSADNGRVAWEQDMTGHVRFLGGPELAEDRATESFSLEGYDPFRSKERGRVALRPRREPGTGDYILELSPTGGMRQTAYLDPHTYLLRKVVASKAGITGTVSILAYKQIGGEQVPSQLEITYAGLPVVVSATLLSAQRGLHFSPALFDPPATARDFQFLTPTGRGPASIPFSDDHGEIIVPVTVNGQPRRLLLDSGAGNSFLTGNGSQGLNLATVGSVPAVGYGGAARTGIATHATLELPGAVRVQGQTLYVVQDPGIARALQARGGIDGALGYDLFSRFAVTIDYQKKTLTLADPAGAPAQTDDLSVPLRLETRTPSVAAAVDGKKPGRFLIDTGDSGAVHLFQKYARANGLLPAADDPNAQTVEGLGIGGVIKEIVTPDHRLTLGGLTLTQVPLAAIGGGGITDVLDQAGGIGNAVLRKFVVTFDYAHSRLRLRKAPGFTPSLGSGPVNPSAPSAPPSTPPAPNSGGAGQGMAHHAPTGQGMAHHAPTRSFCPTPRLTRDELLRRHLEALGGEAAVEAITSTRVTANVETGGIKGTVITVFAVPDKEFEEDKLGILDIEQGYDGKTAWRRDTNGNIRPLGSDETKNLRNQLFFDTNSYVIPGRIPGKITLRPQTDPATGDFVLDALPEGGKPTTLFLDPKTFLIVKEQHNDDNVLVSTTYGDYRTVDGVRFPFAQHTTNGNTRYDIVLKVITTENNVKVADSLFQRPAQSGQFAFVTPGATSATVPFDFDDGEIALSVTVNGRPGRVFLDSGASGIALSKATADALKLPQAGFLEARGYGGSADLLPVKVHTFEIPGAVRLSDVAAVAIPLPPALNSFLTQPIAGFVGYDLLSHFVTRIDFPKRQITFIAPDTFLATPADGQALPIELDNDIPTLTAQLDTLPPARYLVDTGDEAFLRLYGPYVAQNKLDRKYPGGLSTLGGGIGGVSAARIARVRRFTLAGLTLRGVPADFSLDAKGGASQITAGSVGSALLSRFVVTFDYPHGRLFLAPGPDALRPFDTRTAGLSLGLTPDKRHIVVMAIRPDAPAQFSDIRVSDEILKVDGVPAMQIGLPSVRRLLSGISGRSSRLLVVQSGNGKPRNIRVPFFDPLPDTFSSSAEAR
;
A
#
# COMPACT_ATOMS: atom_id res chain seq x y z
N MET A 1 49.63 4.35 -30.44
CA MET A 1 50.55 4.59 -29.30
C MET A 1 49.74 4.65 -28.01
N LYS A 2 50.22 3.90 -27.01
CA LYS A 2 49.84 3.75 -25.59
C LYS A 2 48.64 4.57 -25.05
N SER A 3 47.65 3.84 -24.52
CA SER A 3 46.80 4.17 -23.36
C SER A 3 46.13 5.54 -23.33
N THR A 4 44.85 5.62 -23.75
CA THR A 4 43.96 6.70 -23.32
C THR A 4 42.64 6.12 -22.81
N ARG A 5 42.50 6.13 -21.48
CA ARG A 5 41.30 5.77 -20.72
C ARG A 5 40.21 6.82 -21.02
N THR A 6 39.11 6.39 -21.63
CA THR A 6 37.87 7.16 -21.78
C THR A 6 36.80 6.57 -20.83
N SER A 7 36.01 7.42 -20.19
CA SER A 7 34.91 7.16 -19.23
C SER A 7 34.01 8.40 -19.38
N ARG A 8 32.72 8.17 -19.59
CA ARG A 8 31.68 9.20 -19.68
C ARG A 8 30.65 8.89 -18.59
N ALA A 9 29.84 9.86 -18.23
CA ALA A 9 28.79 9.84 -17.21
C ALA A 9 27.90 11.06 -17.54
N ALA A 10 26.59 11.15 -17.40
CA ALA A 10 25.49 10.23 -17.18
C ALA A 10 24.31 10.90 -17.93
N LEU A 11 23.53 10.14 -18.71
CA LEU A 11 22.41 10.63 -19.54
C LEU A 11 22.79 11.75 -20.54
N LEU A 12 23.07 11.38 -21.81
CA LEU A 12 23.01 12.24 -23.00
C LEU A 12 24.27 13.01 -23.40
N SER A 13 25.31 12.34 -23.94
CA SER A 13 26.37 12.96 -24.77
C SER A 13 27.26 11.98 -25.58
N ALA A 14 27.41 12.22 -26.89
CA ALA A 14 27.93 11.33 -27.94
C ALA A 14 29.47 11.37 -28.25
N ALA A 15 30.05 10.31 -28.87
CA ALA A 15 31.19 10.32 -29.86
C ALA A 15 31.94 9.00 -30.13
N LEU A 16 32.22 8.68 -31.42
CA LEU A 16 32.72 7.39 -31.98
C LEU A 16 33.64 7.47 -33.25
N LEU A 17 34.31 6.32 -33.57
CA LEU A 17 34.87 5.71 -34.85
C LEU A 17 36.39 5.31 -34.82
N ILE A 18 36.90 4.15 -35.36
CA ILE A 18 36.91 3.58 -36.75
C ILE A 18 37.07 2.01 -36.84
N LEU A 19 36.59 1.43 -37.97
CA LEU A 19 36.56 0.08 -38.64
C LEU A 19 37.59 -1.08 -38.36
N CYS A 20 37.11 -2.36 -38.32
CA CYS A 20 37.40 -3.52 -39.22
C CYS A 20 36.85 -4.90 -38.71
N LEU A 21 36.44 -5.81 -39.64
CA LEU A 21 35.74 -7.13 -39.51
C LEU A 21 36.68 -8.34 -39.17
N PRO A 22 36.22 -9.63 -39.11
CA PRO A 22 35.23 -10.27 -38.20
C PRO A 22 35.76 -11.58 -37.55
N THR A 23 35.02 -12.23 -36.62
CA THR A 23 34.71 -13.70 -36.65
C THR A 23 33.79 -14.19 -35.51
N LEU A 24 32.68 -14.80 -35.94
CA LEU A 24 31.87 -15.91 -35.40
C LEU A 24 31.37 -15.94 -33.93
N ALA A 25 30.19 -15.36 -33.74
CA ALA A 25 29.06 -15.99 -33.04
C ALA A 25 27.77 -15.57 -33.77
N ARG A 26 26.75 -16.43 -33.89
CA ARG A 26 25.45 -16.05 -34.49
C ARG A 26 24.91 -14.82 -33.71
N PRO A 27 24.80 -13.63 -34.31
CA PRO A 27 24.35 -12.46 -33.59
C PRO A 27 22.87 -12.65 -33.20
N ALA A 28 22.50 -12.26 -31.98
CA ALA A 28 21.11 -12.13 -31.60
C ALA A 28 20.40 -11.23 -32.62
N ARG A 29 19.25 -11.69 -33.14
CA ARG A 29 18.47 -10.98 -34.15
C ARG A 29 17.11 -10.60 -33.58
N SER A 30 16.68 -9.39 -33.90
CA SER A 30 15.28 -8.95 -33.78
C SER A 30 14.87 -8.43 -35.16
N ASP A 31 13.95 -9.12 -35.84
CA ASP A 31 13.46 -8.80 -37.20
C ASP A 31 14.55 -8.51 -38.24
N GLY A 32 15.61 -9.32 -38.26
CA GLY A 32 16.70 -9.19 -39.23
C GLY A 32 17.80 -8.19 -38.86
N GLU A 33 17.61 -7.36 -37.83
CA GLU A 33 18.65 -6.47 -37.29
C GLU A 33 19.56 -7.20 -36.30
N THR A 34 20.86 -6.94 -36.39
CA THR A 34 21.86 -7.38 -35.40
C THR A 34 22.13 -6.25 -34.41
N LEU A 35 22.55 -6.60 -33.19
CA LEU A 35 23.01 -5.62 -32.20
C LEU A 35 24.06 -4.66 -32.79
N GLU A 36 24.99 -5.16 -33.60
CA GLU A 36 26.02 -4.34 -34.24
C GLU A 36 25.45 -3.34 -35.26
N SER A 37 24.53 -3.79 -36.12
CA SER A 37 23.84 -2.90 -37.07
C SER A 37 23.10 -1.79 -36.32
N LEU A 38 22.36 -2.17 -35.27
CA LEU A 38 21.55 -1.25 -34.47
C LEU A 38 22.41 -0.17 -33.78
N LEU A 39 23.50 -0.56 -33.13
CA LEU A 39 24.40 0.38 -32.47
C LEU A 39 25.04 1.34 -33.48
N ARG A 40 25.50 0.85 -34.63
CA ARG A 40 26.06 1.71 -35.69
C ARG A 40 25.05 2.73 -36.20
N LYS A 41 23.78 2.35 -36.33
CA LYS A 41 22.69 3.24 -36.73
C LYS A 41 22.39 4.27 -35.66
N HIS A 42 22.30 3.86 -34.39
CA HIS A 42 22.13 4.75 -33.25
C HIS A 42 23.22 5.84 -33.20
N ILE A 43 24.49 5.44 -33.36
CA ILE A 43 25.62 6.37 -33.33
C ILE A 43 25.57 7.40 -34.46
N ARG A 44 25.17 6.97 -35.66
CA ARG A 44 25.01 7.89 -36.81
C ARG A 44 23.82 8.83 -36.61
N ALA A 45 22.77 8.37 -35.93
CA ALA A 45 21.60 9.17 -35.63
C ALA A 45 21.88 10.20 -34.54
N THR A 46 22.71 9.87 -33.54
CA THR A 46 23.01 10.78 -32.43
C THR A 46 23.94 11.90 -32.83
N ALA A 47 24.97 11.69 -33.66
CA ALA A 47 25.84 12.79 -34.07
C ALA A 47 26.73 12.54 -35.30
N THR A 48 27.20 13.65 -35.90
CA THR A 48 28.14 13.62 -37.03
C THR A 48 29.58 13.31 -36.59
N PRO A 49 30.40 12.58 -37.37
CA PRO A 49 31.78 12.27 -37.02
C PRO A 49 32.68 13.49 -36.71
N ALA A 50 32.36 14.67 -37.26
CA ALA A 50 33.05 15.92 -36.95
C ALA A 50 32.69 16.42 -35.54
N ALA A 51 31.39 16.53 -35.23
CA ALA A 51 30.90 16.88 -33.89
C ALA A 51 31.50 15.98 -32.80
N LEU A 52 31.64 14.68 -33.12
CA LEU A 52 32.18 13.68 -32.20
C LEU A 52 33.68 13.84 -31.92
N ARG A 53 34.45 14.39 -32.86
CA ARG A 53 35.90 14.66 -32.67
C ARG A 53 36.15 15.92 -31.84
N ASP A 54 35.27 16.90 -31.97
CA ASP A 54 35.42 18.22 -31.33
C ASP A 54 34.80 18.27 -29.92
N LEU A 55 34.00 17.26 -29.54
CA LEU A 55 33.37 17.15 -28.24
C LEU A 55 34.39 16.81 -27.13
N ARG A 56 35.05 17.85 -26.60
CA ARG A 56 35.93 17.75 -25.41
C ARG A 56 35.25 18.17 -24.12
N SER A 57 34.23 19.02 -24.22
CA SER A 57 33.52 19.58 -23.08
C SER A 57 32.15 20.12 -23.50
N GLN A 58 31.23 20.17 -22.55
CA GLN A 58 29.84 20.51 -22.76
C GLN A 58 29.22 21.12 -21.50
N LYS A 59 28.31 22.08 -21.70
CA LYS A 59 27.36 22.54 -20.69
C LYS A 59 25.94 22.36 -21.21
N THR A 60 25.09 21.68 -20.45
CA THR A 60 23.66 21.51 -20.76
C THR A 60 22.84 22.18 -19.65
N VAL A 61 21.77 22.87 -20.00
CA VAL A 61 20.86 23.50 -19.03
C VAL A 61 19.43 23.10 -19.39
N TYR A 62 18.73 22.47 -18.46
CA TYR A 62 17.30 22.19 -18.54
C TYR A 62 16.53 23.03 -17.52
N GLN A 63 15.28 23.37 -17.84
CA GLN A 63 14.26 23.80 -16.91
C GLN A 63 13.52 22.56 -16.38
N LEU A 64 13.42 22.43 -15.05
CA LEU A 64 12.69 21.36 -14.39
C LEU A 64 11.31 21.81 -13.93
N ASN A 65 10.32 20.92 -13.98
CA ASN A 65 9.02 21.07 -13.36
C ASN A 65 8.62 19.75 -12.68
N ALA A 66 8.32 19.78 -11.37
CA ALA A 66 7.81 18.63 -10.64
C ALA A 66 7.13 19.06 -9.34
N ALA A 67 6.11 18.33 -8.89
CA ALA A 67 5.51 18.50 -7.56
C ALA A 67 5.06 19.95 -7.24
N GLY A 68 4.57 20.69 -8.25
CA GLY A 68 4.19 22.09 -8.12
C GLY A 68 5.36 23.08 -8.01
N MET A 69 6.58 22.63 -8.29
CA MET A 69 7.81 23.41 -8.23
C MET A 69 8.47 23.49 -9.60
N THR A 70 9.19 24.59 -9.82
CA THR A 70 9.98 24.82 -11.03
C THR A 70 11.43 25.09 -10.69
N GLY A 71 12.35 24.80 -11.60
CA GLY A 71 13.76 25.16 -11.43
C GLY A 71 14.63 24.74 -12.61
N THR A 72 15.89 24.37 -12.36
CA THR A 72 16.89 24.09 -13.39
C THR A 72 17.74 22.86 -13.06
N LEU A 73 18.15 22.13 -14.09
CA LEU A 73 19.22 21.13 -14.05
C LEU A 73 20.36 21.65 -14.94
N ILE A 74 21.57 21.72 -14.43
CA ILE A 74 22.75 22.15 -15.18
C ILE A 74 23.77 21.03 -15.15
N GLU A 75 24.20 20.58 -16.31
CA GLU A 75 25.22 19.54 -16.47
C GLU A 75 26.46 20.15 -17.12
N TYR A 76 27.63 19.82 -16.58
CA TYR A 76 28.93 20.16 -17.12
C TYR A 76 29.71 18.87 -17.34
N ASP A 77 30.20 18.66 -18.55
CA ASP A 77 30.99 17.50 -18.92
C ASP A 77 32.31 17.94 -19.51
N ALA A 78 33.41 17.30 -19.13
CA ALA A 78 34.73 17.54 -19.71
C ALA A 78 35.61 16.29 -19.69
N LEU A 79 36.37 16.08 -20.77
CA LEU A 79 37.32 14.98 -20.85
C LEU A 79 38.66 15.31 -20.14
N PRO A 80 39.37 14.29 -19.61
CA PRO A 80 38.87 12.97 -19.24
C PRO A 80 38.19 12.98 -17.85
N HIS A 81 36.97 12.46 -17.77
CA HIS A 81 36.23 12.09 -16.53
C HIS A 81 35.98 13.25 -15.56
N ARG A 82 35.62 14.41 -16.08
CA ARG A 82 35.14 15.52 -15.27
C ARG A 82 33.67 15.75 -15.56
N MET A 83 32.84 15.67 -14.52
CA MET A 83 31.42 15.96 -14.63
C MET A 83 30.96 16.78 -13.43
N ARG A 84 29.93 17.60 -13.62
CA ARG A 84 29.22 18.28 -12.54
C ARG A 84 27.75 18.44 -12.91
N VAL A 85 26.86 18.11 -12.00
CA VAL A 85 25.41 18.26 -12.16
C VAL A 85 24.88 19.14 -11.03
N GLU A 86 24.17 20.20 -11.36
CA GLU A 86 23.54 21.12 -10.41
C GLU A 86 22.02 21.10 -10.62
N MET A 87 21.28 20.63 -9.63
CA MET A 87 19.83 20.64 -9.61
C MET A 87 19.32 21.70 -8.63
N ALA A 88 18.42 22.54 -9.13
CA ALA A 88 17.61 23.46 -8.36
C ALA A 88 16.14 23.23 -8.70
N LEU A 89 15.28 22.91 -7.74
CA LEU A 89 13.85 22.72 -7.96
C LEU A 89 13.07 23.27 -6.76
N GLY A 90 12.42 24.43 -6.92
CA GLY A 90 11.81 25.13 -5.78
C GLY A 90 12.83 25.38 -4.66
N PRO A 91 12.65 24.86 -3.44
CA PRO A 91 13.64 24.90 -2.35
C PRO A 91 14.72 23.80 -2.41
N ILE A 92 14.56 22.77 -3.25
CA ILE A 92 15.51 21.66 -3.34
C ILE A 92 16.75 22.12 -4.11
N ARG A 93 17.94 21.95 -3.52
CA ARG A 93 19.24 22.17 -4.15
C ARG A 93 20.09 20.93 -3.98
N GLN A 94 20.73 20.47 -5.05
CA GLN A 94 21.68 19.36 -5.00
C GLN A 94 22.73 19.56 -6.08
N THR A 95 24.00 19.37 -5.73
CA THR A 95 25.10 19.37 -6.70
C THR A 95 25.84 18.04 -6.58
N SER A 96 26.23 17.43 -7.68
CA SER A 96 27.19 16.32 -7.69
C SER A 96 28.30 16.62 -8.68
N ALA A 97 29.51 16.14 -8.44
CA ALA A 97 30.59 16.24 -9.40
C ALA A 97 31.62 15.11 -9.23
N ASP A 98 32.32 14.79 -10.31
CA ASP A 98 33.53 13.97 -10.30
C ASP A 98 34.63 14.73 -11.04
N ASN A 99 35.79 14.93 -10.41
CA ASN A 99 36.94 15.58 -11.06
C ASN A 99 37.92 14.57 -11.69
N GLY A 100 37.58 13.29 -11.70
CA GLY A 100 38.38 12.17 -12.20
C GLY A 100 39.30 11.56 -11.13
N ARG A 101 39.47 12.23 -9.98
CA ARG A 101 40.16 11.70 -8.79
C ARG A 101 39.16 11.41 -7.69
N VAL A 102 38.29 12.36 -7.40
CA VAL A 102 37.32 12.34 -6.32
C VAL A 102 35.95 12.72 -6.88
N ALA A 103 34.93 11.96 -6.49
CA ALA A 103 33.54 12.35 -6.69
C ALA A 103 32.93 12.82 -5.37
N TRP A 104 32.04 13.79 -5.46
CA TRP A 104 31.40 14.43 -4.32
C TRP A 104 29.97 14.85 -4.63
N GLU A 105 29.17 14.96 -3.58
CA GLU A 105 27.79 15.43 -3.60
C GLU A 105 27.62 16.52 -2.55
N GLN A 106 27.04 17.64 -2.94
CA GLN A 106 26.55 18.68 -2.03
C GLN A 106 25.03 18.63 -1.98
N ASP A 107 24.49 18.42 -0.77
CA ASP A 107 23.04 18.42 -0.56
C ASP A 107 22.48 19.82 -0.32
N MET A 108 21.18 19.89 0.01
CA MET A 108 20.44 21.12 0.23
C MET A 108 20.84 21.90 1.50
N THR A 109 21.59 21.30 2.42
CA THR A 109 22.14 22.00 3.59
C THR A 109 23.53 22.57 3.29
N GLY A 110 24.05 22.35 2.08
CA GLY A 110 25.40 22.73 1.70
C GLY A 110 26.47 21.78 2.23
N HIS A 111 26.07 20.65 2.84
CA HIS A 111 26.99 19.61 3.27
C HIS A 111 27.58 18.88 2.07
N VAL A 112 28.91 18.77 2.02
CA VAL A 112 29.64 18.07 0.96
C VAL A 112 30.08 16.69 1.45
N ARG A 113 29.60 15.65 0.77
CA ARG A 113 29.97 14.26 0.96
C ARG A 113 30.90 13.80 -0.15
N PHE A 114 31.95 13.08 0.19
CA PHE A 114 32.81 12.41 -0.79
C PHE A 114 32.30 10.98 -1.05
N LEU A 115 32.17 10.60 -2.31
CA LEU A 115 31.89 9.22 -2.69
C LEU A 115 33.21 8.43 -2.71
N GLY A 116 33.19 7.22 -2.17
CA GLY A 116 34.37 6.36 -2.08
C GLY A 116 34.04 4.87 -2.16
N GLY A 117 35.08 4.04 -2.28
CA GLY A 117 34.94 2.58 -2.22
C GLY A 117 34.04 1.98 -3.32
N PRO A 118 33.24 0.95 -2.99
CA PRO A 118 32.35 0.28 -3.94
C PRO A 118 31.26 1.19 -4.56
N GLU A 119 30.76 2.19 -3.83
CA GLU A 119 29.74 3.12 -4.33
C GLU A 119 30.29 3.94 -5.51
N LEU A 120 31.48 4.54 -5.33
CA LEU A 120 32.17 5.26 -6.40
C LEU A 120 32.51 4.35 -7.59
N ALA A 121 32.92 3.11 -7.31
CA ALA A 121 33.23 2.14 -8.37
C ALA A 121 31.97 1.77 -9.17
N GLU A 122 30.83 1.59 -8.49
CA GLU A 122 29.53 1.28 -9.10
C GLU A 122 29.01 2.44 -9.93
N ASP A 123 29.03 3.66 -9.38
CA ASP A 123 28.56 4.86 -10.10
C ASP A 123 29.43 5.11 -11.34
N ARG A 124 30.77 5.13 -11.20
CA ARG A 124 31.69 5.26 -12.35
C ARG A 124 31.55 4.13 -13.37
N ALA A 125 31.32 2.89 -12.93
CA ALA A 125 31.12 1.75 -13.83
C ALA A 125 29.80 1.89 -14.62
N THR A 126 28.71 2.27 -13.95
CA THR A 126 27.41 2.51 -14.58
C THR A 126 27.48 3.63 -15.59
N GLU A 127 28.05 4.75 -15.15
CA GLU A 127 28.23 5.94 -15.94
C GLU A 127 29.04 5.67 -17.21
N SER A 128 30.19 4.99 -17.06
CA SER A 128 31.09 4.66 -18.17
C SER A 128 30.50 3.65 -19.17
N PHE A 129 29.31 3.12 -18.89
CA PHE A 129 28.62 2.07 -19.64
C PHE A 129 27.25 2.52 -20.18
N SER A 130 27.19 3.71 -20.79
CA SER A 130 26.00 4.20 -21.52
C SER A 130 26.08 3.88 -23.02
N LEU A 131 24.93 3.84 -23.73
CA LEU A 131 24.90 3.61 -25.19
C LEU A 131 25.64 4.69 -26.02
N GLU A 132 25.85 5.86 -25.44
CA GLU A 132 26.50 6.99 -26.10
C GLU A 132 28.00 7.07 -25.77
N GLY A 133 28.44 6.36 -24.72
CA GLY A 133 29.82 6.35 -24.22
C GLY A 133 30.55 5.01 -24.29
N TYR A 134 29.83 3.90 -24.50
CA TYR A 134 30.37 2.55 -24.52
C TYR A 134 30.56 2.01 -25.95
N ASP A 135 31.77 1.51 -26.26
CA ASP A 135 32.03 0.73 -27.47
C ASP A 135 32.05 -0.78 -27.14
N PRO A 136 30.94 -1.52 -27.37
CA PRO A 136 30.84 -2.95 -27.08
C PRO A 136 31.81 -3.81 -27.89
N PHE A 137 32.41 -3.29 -28.96
CA PHE A 137 33.32 -4.04 -29.81
C PHE A 137 34.77 -3.97 -29.32
N ARG A 138 35.12 -2.92 -28.56
CA ARG A 138 36.49 -2.67 -28.07
C ARG A 138 36.66 -2.77 -26.55
N SER A 139 35.57 -2.73 -25.79
CA SER A 139 35.62 -2.65 -24.32
C SER A 139 34.80 -3.75 -23.63
N LYS A 140 34.91 -4.99 -24.11
CA LYS A 140 34.18 -6.15 -23.58
C LYS A 140 34.42 -6.40 -22.09
N GLU A 141 35.58 -6.00 -21.58
CA GLU A 141 35.95 -6.09 -20.16
C GLU A 141 35.09 -5.18 -19.25
N ARG A 142 34.47 -4.12 -19.80
CA ARG A 142 33.68 -3.16 -19.04
C ARG A 142 32.21 -3.53 -18.87
N GLY A 143 31.72 -4.57 -19.57
CA GLY A 143 30.35 -5.06 -19.43
C GLY A 143 29.77 -5.66 -20.73
N ARG A 144 28.45 -5.89 -20.75
CA ARG A 144 27.73 -6.51 -21.88
C ARG A 144 26.53 -5.68 -22.31
N VAL A 145 26.30 -5.61 -23.63
CA VAL A 145 25.03 -5.17 -24.23
C VAL A 145 24.34 -6.35 -24.88
N ALA A 146 23.05 -6.54 -24.65
CA ALA A 146 22.25 -7.57 -25.28
C ALA A 146 21.01 -6.99 -25.95
N LEU A 147 20.75 -7.38 -27.20
CA LEU A 147 19.51 -7.06 -27.90
C LEU A 147 18.46 -8.12 -27.54
N ARG A 148 17.29 -7.70 -27.06
CA ARG A 148 16.17 -8.63 -26.88
C ARG A 148 15.63 -9.09 -28.25
N PRO A 149 15.22 -10.36 -28.39
CA PRO A 149 14.64 -10.86 -29.63
C PRO A 149 13.31 -10.16 -29.99
N ARG A 150 12.51 -9.83 -28.98
CA ARG A 150 11.22 -9.16 -29.12
C ARG A 150 11.38 -7.64 -28.97
N ARG A 151 10.69 -6.89 -29.82
CA ARG A 151 10.53 -5.43 -29.71
C ARG A 151 9.61 -5.06 -28.55
N GLU A 152 9.69 -3.79 -28.15
CA GLU A 152 8.75 -3.22 -27.18
C GLU A 152 7.32 -3.25 -27.76
N PRO A 153 6.37 -3.89 -27.05
CA PRO A 153 4.98 -3.89 -27.46
C PRO A 153 4.45 -2.45 -27.58
N GLY A 154 3.68 -2.18 -28.64
CA GLY A 154 3.08 -0.87 -28.88
C GLY A 154 3.97 0.11 -29.64
N THR A 155 5.17 0.39 -29.13
CA THR A 155 6.08 1.35 -29.78
C THR A 155 6.89 0.72 -30.91
N GLY A 156 7.14 -0.59 -30.86
CA GLY A 156 8.02 -1.29 -31.81
C GLY A 156 9.51 -1.00 -31.59
N ASP A 157 9.87 -0.42 -30.43
CA ASP A 157 11.25 -0.05 -30.12
C ASP A 157 12.13 -1.28 -29.97
N TYR A 158 13.40 -1.15 -30.32
CA TYR A 158 14.39 -2.15 -29.99
C TYR A 158 14.78 -2.04 -28.53
N ILE A 159 14.79 -3.17 -27.81
CA ILE A 159 15.12 -3.21 -26.39
C ILE A 159 16.55 -3.72 -26.20
N LEU A 160 17.39 -2.90 -25.59
CA LEU A 160 18.78 -3.21 -25.27
C LEU A 160 18.94 -3.32 -23.76
N GLU A 161 19.47 -4.45 -23.31
CA GLU A 161 19.90 -4.65 -21.93
C GLU A 161 21.37 -4.28 -21.79
N LEU A 162 21.64 -3.31 -20.92
CA LEU A 162 22.96 -2.80 -20.60
C LEU A 162 23.38 -3.38 -19.24
N SER A 163 24.50 -4.08 -19.20
CA SER A 163 25.02 -4.75 -18.01
C SER A 163 26.50 -4.39 -17.79
N PRO A 164 26.81 -3.23 -17.19
CA PRO A 164 28.17 -2.87 -16.82
C PRO A 164 28.81 -3.88 -15.86
N THR A 165 30.10 -4.14 -16.02
CA THR A 165 30.87 -4.92 -15.03
C THR A 165 31.04 -4.08 -13.77
N GLY A 166 30.34 -4.46 -12.70
CA GLY A 166 30.40 -3.74 -11.42
C GLY A 166 29.53 -2.49 -11.35
N GLY A 167 28.67 -2.23 -12.34
CA GLY A 167 27.70 -1.13 -12.33
C GLY A 167 26.25 -1.59 -12.40
N MET A 168 25.32 -0.64 -12.40
CA MET A 168 23.88 -0.86 -12.44
C MET A 168 23.40 -1.29 -13.83
N ARG A 169 22.50 -2.29 -13.87
CA ARG A 169 21.84 -2.69 -15.11
C ARG A 169 20.83 -1.65 -15.56
N GLN A 170 20.73 -1.47 -16.87
CA GLN A 170 19.78 -0.55 -17.49
C GLN A 170 19.11 -1.21 -18.68
N THR A 171 17.90 -0.76 -19.01
CA THR A 171 17.20 -1.15 -20.23
C THR A 171 16.96 0.09 -21.07
N ALA A 172 17.48 0.10 -22.29
CA ALA A 172 17.35 1.20 -23.22
C ALA A 172 16.44 0.82 -24.39
N TYR A 173 15.63 1.78 -24.83
CA TYR A 173 14.64 1.58 -25.88
C TYR A 173 14.97 2.51 -27.05
N LEU A 174 15.27 1.93 -28.20
CA LEU A 174 15.62 2.66 -29.41
C LEU A 174 14.45 2.70 -30.39
N ASP A 175 14.11 3.91 -30.83
CA ASP A 175 13.10 4.14 -31.85
C ASP A 175 13.51 3.45 -33.17
N PRO A 176 12.62 2.69 -33.81
CA PRO A 176 12.99 1.87 -34.95
C PRO A 176 13.19 2.65 -36.26
N HIS A 177 12.77 3.92 -36.32
CA HIS A 177 12.85 4.78 -37.49
C HIS A 177 14.02 5.76 -37.41
N THR A 178 14.18 6.40 -36.24
CA THR A 178 15.22 7.41 -35.98
C THR A 178 16.48 6.80 -35.37
N TYR A 179 16.38 5.63 -34.75
CA TYR A 179 17.45 4.99 -33.97
C TYR A 179 17.93 5.82 -32.77
N LEU A 180 17.16 6.84 -32.35
CA LEU A 180 17.42 7.62 -31.14
C LEU A 180 16.81 6.93 -29.91
N LEU A 181 17.28 7.30 -28.72
CA LEU A 181 16.74 6.78 -27.48
C LEU A 181 15.34 7.37 -27.24
N ARG A 182 14.39 6.49 -26.90
CA ARG A 182 13.04 6.91 -26.50
C ARG A 182 12.87 6.87 -24.99
N LYS A 183 13.43 5.85 -24.33
CA LYS A 183 13.50 5.81 -22.87
C LYS A 183 14.66 4.96 -22.38
N VAL A 184 15.08 5.22 -21.14
CA VAL A 184 16.00 4.38 -20.37
C VAL A 184 15.35 4.08 -19.02
N VAL A 185 15.33 2.80 -18.67
CA VAL A 185 14.81 2.29 -17.40
C VAL A 185 15.98 1.76 -16.58
N ALA A 186 16.09 2.23 -15.33
CA ALA A 186 17.13 1.80 -14.40
C ALA A 186 16.57 1.69 -12.98
N SER A 187 17.12 0.79 -12.18
CA SER A 187 16.72 0.63 -10.77
C SER A 187 17.93 0.89 -9.87
N LYS A 188 17.80 1.83 -8.92
CA LYS A 188 18.81 2.11 -7.87
C LYS A 188 18.13 2.01 -6.51
N ALA A 189 18.75 1.29 -5.59
CA ALA A 189 18.18 1.00 -4.26
C ALA A 189 16.74 0.43 -4.30
N GLY A 190 16.39 -0.29 -5.37
CA GLY A 190 15.07 -0.91 -5.56
C GLY A 190 13.99 0.02 -6.16
N ILE A 191 14.21 1.33 -6.20
CA ILE A 191 13.35 2.26 -6.92
C ILE A 191 13.70 2.21 -8.41
N THR A 192 12.70 1.87 -9.24
CA THR A 192 12.86 1.87 -10.70
C THR A 192 12.47 3.22 -11.26
N GLY A 193 13.41 3.91 -11.89
CA GLY A 193 13.20 5.15 -12.62
C GLY A 193 13.14 4.90 -14.13
N THR A 194 12.24 5.62 -14.80
CA THR A 194 12.17 5.69 -16.26
C THR A 194 12.45 7.11 -16.68
N VAL A 195 13.49 7.31 -17.49
CA VAL A 195 13.76 8.57 -18.20
C VAL A 195 13.23 8.42 -19.61
N SER A 196 12.14 9.10 -19.92
CA SER A 196 11.53 9.18 -21.24
C SER A 196 12.03 10.43 -21.96
N ILE A 197 12.42 10.27 -23.22
CA ILE A 197 12.91 11.33 -24.09
C ILE A 197 11.81 11.65 -25.09
N LEU A 198 11.22 12.84 -24.97
CA LEU A 198 10.02 13.22 -25.71
C LEU A 198 10.36 13.97 -27.00
N ALA A 199 11.49 14.67 -27.01
CA ALA A 199 11.97 15.41 -28.17
C ALA A 199 13.48 15.57 -28.15
N TYR A 200 14.05 15.77 -29.34
CA TYR A 200 15.45 16.11 -29.57
C TYR A 200 15.59 17.48 -30.25
N LYS A 201 16.76 18.11 -30.11
CA LYS A 201 17.16 19.32 -30.83
C LYS A 201 18.58 19.13 -31.35
N GLN A 202 18.79 19.45 -32.62
CA GLN A 202 20.12 19.37 -33.23
C GLN A 202 20.97 20.57 -32.82
N ILE A 203 22.10 20.33 -32.16
CA ILE A 203 23.03 21.37 -31.68
C ILE A 203 24.45 20.92 -32.04
N GLY A 204 25.18 21.74 -32.80
CA GLY A 204 26.59 21.45 -33.14
C GLY A 204 26.81 20.12 -33.88
N GLY A 205 25.80 19.60 -34.59
CA GLY A 205 25.87 18.31 -35.29
C GLY A 205 25.55 17.08 -34.43
N GLU A 206 24.99 17.26 -33.23
CA GLU A 206 24.52 16.23 -32.29
C GLU A 206 23.02 16.40 -32.00
N GLN A 207 22.31 15.30 -31.78
CA GLN A 207 20.92 15.26 -31.30
C GLN A 207 20.92 15.28 -29.78
N VAL A 208 20.55 16.43 -29.20
CA VAL A 208 20.46 16.63 -27.75
C VAL A 208 19.00 16.55 -27.33
N PRO A 209 18.61 15.75 -26.33
CA PRO A 209 17.24 15.78 -25.85
C PRO A 209 16.81 17.16 -25.41
N SER A 210 15.68 17.58 -25.96
CA SER A 210 15.09 18.88 -25.71
C SER A 210 13.94 18.82 -24.73
N GLN A 211 13.35 17.64 -24.53
CA GLN A 211 12.28 17.38 -23.59
C GLN A 211 12.41 15.99 -22.98
N LEU A 212 12.34 15.91 -21.66
CA LEU A 212 12.45 14.68 -20.88
C LEU A 212 11.30 14.59 -19.88
N GLU A 213 10.88 13.38 -19.57
CA GLU A 213 10.06 13.06 -18.40
C GLU A 213 10.73 11.95 -17.59
N ILE A 214 10.80 12.14 -16.27
CA ILE A 214 11.36 11.16 -15.34
C ILE A 214 10.24 10.73 -14.41
N THR A 215 9.99 9.43 -14.36
CA THR A 215 8.98 8.82 -13.51
C THR A 215 9.60 7.75 -12.63
N TYR A 216 9.10 7.59 -11.41
CA TYR A 216 9.57 6.56 -10.49
C TYR A 216 8.44 5.58 -10.19
N ALA A 217 8.71 4.29 -10.36
CA ALA A 217 7.75 3.23 -10.11
C ALA A 217 7.24 3.31 -8.66
N GLY A 218 5.92 3.31 -8.49
CA GLY A 218 5.27 3.39 -7.19
C GLY A 218 5.17 4.79 -6.57
N LEU A 219 5.70 5.84 -7.22
CA LEU A 219 5.62 7.22 -6.72
C LEU A 219 4.72 8.09 -7.61
N PRO A 220 3.77 8.85 -7.04
CA PRO A 220 2.89 9.75 -7.80
C PRO A 220 3.60 11.08 -8.14
N VAL A 221 4.82 11.02 -8.68
CA VAL A 221 5.60 12.19 -9.09
C VAL A 221 6.18 11.98 -10.49
N VAL A 222 5.97 12.97 -11.35
CA VAL A 222 6.61 13.10 -12.66
C VAL A 222 7.50 14.34 -12.63
N VAL A 223 8.75 14.20 -13.09
CA VAL A 223 9.68 15.32 -13.28
C VAL A 223 9.82 15.58 -14.77
N SER A 224 9.37 16.73 -15.25
CA SER A 224 9.58 17.14 -16.64
C SER A 224 10.81 18.03 -16.75
N ALA A 225 11.68 17.79 -17.73
CA ALA A 225 12.84 18.63 -18.03
C ALA A 225 12.79 19.17 -19.47
N THR A 226 12.96 20.48 -19.66
CA THR A 226 12.98 21.13 -20.99
C THR A 226 14.30 21.81 -21.23
N LEU A 227 14.99 21.51 -22.33
CA LEU A 227 16.30 22.07 -22.65
C LEU A 227 16.22 23.58 -22.90
N LEU A 228 16.98 24.34 -22.13
CA LEU A 228 17.17 25.79 -22.30
C LEU A 228 18.38 26.09 -23.18
N SER A 229 19.53 25.47 -22.91
CA SER A 229 20.73 25.66 -23.73
C SER A 229 21.65 24.44 -23.68
N ALA A 230 22.42 24.26 -24.75
CA ALA A 230 23.53 23.30 -24.78
C ALA A 230 24.70 23.95 -25.53
N GLN A 231 25.88 23.98 -24.90
CA GLN A 231 27.10 24.61 -25.41
C GLN A 231 28.22 23.58 -25.44
N ARG A 232 29.09 23.63 -26.46
CA ARG A 232 30.17 22.65 -26.71
C ARG A 232 31.53 23.34 -26.80
N GLY A 233 32.61 22.59 -26.56
CA GLY A 233 33.98 23.08 -26.73
C GLY A 233 34.37 24.18 -25.74
N LEU A 234 33.67 24.25 -24.60
CA LEU A 234 33.92 25.23 -23.55
C LEU A 234 35.21 24.93 -22.79
N HIS A 235 35.98 25.96 -22.47
CA HIS A 235 37.09 25.81 -21.55
C HIS A 235 36.61 26.02 -20.11
N PHE A 236 36.43 24.93 -19.36
CA PHE A 236 36.10 25.00 -17.93
C PHE A 236 37.37 25.10 -17.08
N SER A 237 37.33 25.97 -16.07
CA SER A 237 38.33 25.94 -15.00
C SER A 237 38.30 24.58 -14.30
N PRO A 238 39.44 23.92 -14.03
CA PRO A 238 39.47 22.68 -13.24
C PRO A 238 38.75 22.80 -11.89
N ALA A 239 38.83 23.99 -11.25
CA ALA A 239 38.18 24.29 -9.98
C ALA A 239 36.64 24.17 -10.00
N LEU A 240 36.01 24.17 -11.19
CA LEU A 240 34.58 23.93 -11.31
C LEU A 240 34.19 22.52 -10.83
N PHE A 241 35.06 21.54 -11.01
CA PHE A 241 34.80 20.14 -10.66
C PHE A 241 35.32 19.78 -9.27
N ASP A 242 36.10 20.68 -8.65
CA ASP A 242 36.63 20.48 -7.32
C ASP A 242 35.53 20.67 -6.26
N PRO A 243 35.59 19.91 -5.15
CA PRO A 243 34.61 19.99 -4.08
C PRO A 243 34.60 21.40 -3.46
N PRO A 244 33.42 22.02 -3.26
CA PRO A 244 33.33 23.23 -2.47
C PRO A 244 33.63 22.92 -1.00
N ALA A 245 33.87 23.97 -0.20
CA ALA A 245 33.88 23.82 1.23
C ALA A 245 32.48 23.44 1.73
N THR A 246 32.41 22.48 2.66
CA THR A 246 31.17 22.17 3.39
C THR A 246 30.66 23.42 4.10
N ALA A 247 29.38 23.74 3.90
CA ALA A 247 28.74 24.85 4.59
C ALA A 247 28.77 24.62 6.12
N ARG A 248 29.13 25.66 6.87
CA ARG A 248 29.01 25.70 8.33
C ARG A 248 27.80 26.56 8.69
N ASP A 249 26.62 25.98 8.52
CA ASP A 249 25.32 26.59 8.84
C ASP A 249 24.92 26.40 10.32
N PHE A 250 25.86 25.92 11.14
CA PHE A 250 25.67 25.69 12.56
C PHE A 250 26.73 26.40 13.42
N GLN A 251 26.36 26.67 14.67
CA GLN A 251 27.23 27.23 15.70
C GLN A 251 27.12 26.40 16.99
N PHE A 252 28.26 26.02 17.56
CA PHE A 252 28.30 25.53 18.95
C PHE A 252 28.08 26.70 19.90
N LEU A 253 27.08 26.56 20.77
CA LEU A 253 26.73 27.55 21.78
C LEU A 253 27.51 27.34 23.11
N THR A 254 28.54 26.48 23.09
CA THR A 254 29.44 26.25 24.23
C THR A 254 30.30 27.49 24.50
N PRO A 255 30.83 27.68 25.73
CA PRO A 255 31.63 28.86 26.08
C PRO A 255 32.86 29.09 25.19
N THR A 256 33.44 28.01 24.67
CA THR A 256 34.60 28.03 23.76
C THR A 256 34.20 28.21 22.29
N GLY A 257 32.91 28.12 21.96
CA GLY A 257 32.39 28.08 20.59
C GLY A 257 32.94 26.92 19.74
N ARG A 258 33.64 25.98 20.38
CA ARG A 258 34.41 24.88 19.77
C ARG A 258 34.40 23.68 20.72
N GLY A 259 34.10 22.48 20.20
CA GLY A 259 34.13 21.22 20.96
C GLY A 259 32.80 20.46 20.92
N PRO A 260 32.78 19.19 21.36
CA PRO A 260 31.57 18.38 21.33
C PRO A 260 30.47 18.98 22.23
N ALA A 261 29.26 19.08 21.69
CA ALA A 261 28.06 19.49 22.42
C ALA A 261 27.35 18.24 22.96
N SER A 262 27.13 18.17 24.28
CA SER A 262 26.38 17.10 24.93
C SER A 262 24.96 17.56 25.24
N ILE A 263 23.97 16.89 24.69
CA ILE A 263 22.55 17.21 24.79
C ILE A 263 21.85 16.05 25.52
N PRO A 264 21.11 16.30 26.61
CA PRO A 264 20.30 15.26 27.23
C PRO A 264 19.11 14.90 26.35
N PHE A 265 18.72 13.63 26.35
CA PHE A 265 17.50 13.15 25.70
C PHE A 265 16.64 12.34 26.68
N SER A 266 15.35 12.19 26.36
CA SER A 266 14.47 11.24 27.06
C SER A 266 14.31 9.96 26.24
N ASP A 267 14.42 8.80 26.89
CA ASP A 267 14.05 7.49 26.33
C ASP A 267 12.59 7.23 26.72
N ASP A 268 11.71 7.15 25.72
CA ASP A 268 10.27 6.93 25.89
C ASP A 268 9.87 5.75 25.01
N HIS A 269 9.51 4.61 25.62
CA HIS A 269 9.17 3.36 24.91
C HIS A 269 10.20 2.89 23.87
N GLY A 270 11.48 3.20 24.10
CA GLY A 270 12.58 2.80 23.22
C GLY A 270 12.95 3.81 22.15
N GLU A 271 12.26 4.95 22.10
CA GLU A 271 12.50 6.07 21.19
C GLU A 271 13.38 7.15 21.85
N ILE A 272 14.24 7.80 21.06
CA ILE A 272 15.13 8.87 21.53
C ILE A 272 14.45 10.21 21.23
N ILE A 273 13.98 10.92 22.25
CA ILE A 273 13.30 12.20 22.08
C ILE A 273 14.21 13.34 22.52
N VAL A 274 14.46 14.26 21.60
CA VAL A 274 15.31 15.43 21.78
C VAL A 274 14.43 16.69 21.84
N PRO A 275 14.52 17.51 22.90
CA PRO A 275 13.88 18.81 22.91
C PRO A 275 14.62 19.75 21.95
N VAL A 276 13.89 20.41 21.06
CA VAL A 276 14.43 21.33 20.06
C VAL A 276 13.57 22.60 20.03
N THR A 277 14.19 23.76 19.89
CA THR A 277 13.45 24.98 19.57
C THR A 277 13.46 25.18 18.06
N VAL A 278 12.29 25.25 17.43
CA VAL A 278 12.10 25.55 16.00
C VAL A 278 11.52 26.95 15.88
N ASN A 279 12.22 27.87 15.21
CA ASN A 279 11.78 29.27 15.06
C ASN A 279 11.37 29.93 16.39
N GLY A 280 12.12 29.66 17.47
CA GLY A 280 11.84 30.19 18.81
C GLY A 280 10.76 29.46 19.61
N GLN A 281 10.10 28.44 19.04
CA GLN A 281 9.04 27.67 19.69
C GLN A 281 9.52 26.25 20.04
N PRO A 282 9.20 25.71 21.23
CA PRO A 282 9.63 24.39 21.66
C PRO A 282 8.92 23.27 20.88
N ARG A 283 9.68 22.24 20.52
CA ARG A 283 9.24 21.02 19.85
C ARG A 283 9.92 19.81 20.45
N ARG A 284 9.21 18.68 20.48
CA ARG A 284 9.77 17.37 20.84
C ARG A 284 9.98 16.58 19.57
N LEU A 285 11.24 16.32 19.20
CA LEU A 285 11.56 15.60 17.97
C LEU A 285 12.22 14.26 18.28
N LEU A 286 11.77 13.22 17.58
CA LEU A 286 12.43 11.92 17.55
C LEU A 286 13.80 12.05 16.88
N LEU A 287 14.85 11.42 17.41
CA LEU A 287 16.11 11.26 16.69
C LEU A 287 16.02 10.03 15.79
N ASP A 288 15.97 10.23 14.48
CA ASP A 288 15.60 9.18 13.52
C ASP A 288 16.61 9.09 12.37
N SER A 289 17.56 8.16 12.46
CA SER A 289 18.51 7.91 11.37
C SER A 289 17.87 7.24 10.14
N GLY A 290 16.67 6.66 10.27
CA GLY A 290 15.86 6.14 9.16
C GLY A 290 15.14 7.24 8.37
N ALA A 291 15.02 8.45 8.92
CA ALA A 291 14.43 9.59 8.23
C ALA A 291 15.42 10.24 7.23
N GLY A 292 15.10 10.15 5.94
CA GLY A 292 15.91 10.75 4.86
C GLY A 292 16.00 12.29 4.90
N ASN A 293 15.13 12.96 5.68
CA ASN A 293 15.23 14.37 6.06
C ASN A 293 14.47 14.60 7.37
N SER A 294 14.85 15.61 8.15
CA SER A 294 14.06 16.09 9.28
C SER A 294 12.68 16.57 8.85
N PHE A 295 11.66 16.23 9.65
CA PHE A 295 10.29 16.58 9.35
C PHE A 295 9.50 16.96 10.60
N LEU A 296 8.41 17.68 10.39
CA LEU A 296 7.35 17.97 11.34
C LEU A 296 6.05 17.35 10.86
N THR A 297 5.23 16.91 11.80
CA THR A 297 3.83 16.57 11.51
C THR A 297 3.03 17.85 11.22
N GLY A 298 1.86 17.71 10.61
CA GLY A 298 0.94 18.85 10.41
C GLY A 298 0.69 19.64 11.70
N ASN A 299 0.47 18.95 12.83
CA ASN A 299 0.30 19.57 14.14
C ASN A 299 1.59 20.19 14.67
N GLY A 300 2.73 19.49 14.57
CA GLY A 300 4.03 19.99 14.98
C GLY A 300 4.47 21.25 14.23
N SER A 301 3.93 21.50 13.04
CA SER A 301 4.23 22.70 12.26
C SER A 301 3.47 23.96 12.69
N GLN A 302 2.41 23.83 13.50
CA GLN A 302 1.54 24.95 13.86
C GLN A 302 2.29 26.01 14.70
N GLY A 303 1.99 27.29 14.48
CA GLY A 303 2.62 28.39 15.24
C GLY A 303 4.10 28.67 14.92
N LEU A 304 4.71 27.95 13.98
CA LEU A 304 6.12 28.12 13.60
C LEU A 304 6.37 29.14 12.48
N ASN A 305 5.30 29.70 11.91
CA ASN A 305 5.33 30.60 10.73
C ASN A 305 6.13 30.01 9.55
N LEU A 306 5.97 28.71 9.30
CA LEU A 306 6.61 28.01 8.18
C LEU A 306 5.69 28.05 6.96
N ALA A 307 6.17 28.63 5.86
CA ALA A 307 5.51 28.52 4.56
C ALA A 307 6.03 27.25 3.86
N THR A 308 5.10 26.36 3.49
CA THR A 308 5.44 25.15 2.71
C THR A 308 5.28 25.41 1.22
N VAL A 309 6.19 24.86 0.42
CA VAL A 309 6.18 24.93 -1.04
C VAL A 309 6.24 23.52 -1.60
N GLY A 310 5.52 23.30 -2.69
CA GLY A 310 5.45 22.01 -3.38
C GLY A 310 4.70 20.93 -2.59
N SER A 311 4.51 19.79 -3.25
CA SER A 311 3.94 18.60 -2.61
C SER A 311 4.67 17.36 -3.11
N VAL A 312 5.57 16.82 -2.29
CA VAL A 312 6.31 15.58 -2.59
C VAL A 312 5.82 14.46 -1.67
N PRO A 313 5.73 13.20 -2.15
CA PRO A 313 5.38 12.08 -1.30
C PRO A 313 6.55 11.77 -0.34
N ALA A 314 6.26 11.68 0.95
CA ALA A 314 7.11 10.93 1.88
C ALA A 314 6.64 9.48 1.87
N VAL A 315 7.57 8.54 1.88
CA VAL A 315 7.28 7.12 1.89
C VAL A 315 7.95 6.51 3.11
N GLY A 316 7.19 5.74 3.88
CA GLY A 316 7.68 5.00 5.03
C GLY A 316 7.16 3.56 5.04
N TYR A 317 7.39 2.86 6.14
CA TYR A 317 6.97 1.48 6.33
C TYR A 317 5.47 1.25 6.21
N GLY A 318 4.65 2.26 6.53
CA GLY A 318 3.19 2.18 6.46
C GLY A 318 2.60 2.56 5.10
N GLY A 319 3.39 3.11 4.16
CA GLY A 319 2.89 3.59 2.87
C GLY A 319 3.46 4.96 2.50
N ALA A 320 2.63 5.84 1.94
CA ALA A 320 3.04 7.18 1.52
C ALA A 320 2.12 8.27 2.07
N ALA A 321 2.70 9.43 2.40
CA ALA A 321 2.02 10.62 2.86
C ALA A 321 2.39 11.83 2.02
N ARG A 322 1.50 12.82 1.92
CA ARG A 322 1.82 14.08 1.25
C ARG A 322 2.71 14.92 2.17
N THR A 323 3.71 15.57 1.59
CA THR A 323 4.57 16.48 2.34
C THR A 323 4.80 17.79 1.60
N GLY A 324 4.79 18.89 2.35
CA GLY A 324 5.25 20.20 1.87
C GLY A 324 6.66 20.48 2.36
N ILE A 325 7.41 21.33 1.64
CA ILE A 325 8.80 21.68 2.01
C ILE A 325 8.84 23.10 2.56
N ALA A 326 9.27 23.26 3.81
CA ALA A 326 9.48 24.56 4.45
C ALA A 326 10.98 24.87 4.54
N THR A 327 11.37 26.10 4.27
CA THR A 327 12.78 26.55 4.29
C THR A 327 12.99 27.60 5.37
N HIS A 328 14.26 27.92 5.64
CA HIS A 328 14.67 28.99 6.55
C HIS A 328 14.24 28.77 8.01
N ALA A 329 14.04 27.52 8.43
CA ALA A 329 13.83 27.21 9.82
C ALA A 329 15.14 27.43 10.61
N THR A 330 15.03 27.89 11.85
CA THR A 330 16.13 27.90 12.80
C THR A 330 15.88 26.78 13.81
N LEU A 331 16.82 25.84 13.92
CA LEU A 331 16.80 24.78 14.93
C LEU A 331 17.80 25.12 16.04
N GLU A 332 17.37 25.08 17.29
CA GLU A 332 18.26 25.16 18.44
C GLU A 332 18.11 23.91 19.31
N LEU A 333 19.22 23.19 19.49
CA LEU A 333 19.33 22.13 20.48
C LEU A 333 19.83 22.74 21.81
N PRO A 334 19.38 22.23 22.97
CA PRO A 334 19.39 22.95 24.26
C PRO A 334 20.72 23.60 24.62
N GLY A 335 20.85 24.91 24.35
CA GLY A 335 22.05 25.71 24.66
C GLY A 335 23.36 25.18 24.06
N ALA A 336 23.28 24.30 23.05
CA ALA A 336 24.42 23.51 22.60
C ALA A 336 24.76 23.74 21.13
N VAL A 337 23.76 23.71 20.25
CA VAL A 337 23.94 23.89 18.81
C VAL A 337 22.78 24.70 18.25
N ARG A 338 23.09 25.72 17.45
CA ARG A 338 22.11 26.44 16.62
C ARG A 338 22.39 26.15 15.16
N VAL A 339 21.38 25.74 14.39
CA VAL A 339 21.39 25.55 12.94
C VAL A 339 20.48 26.58 12.30
N GLN A 340 20.99 27.34 11.34
CA GLN A 340 20.24 28.37 10.62
C GLN A 340 19.93 27.93 9.20
N GLY A 341 18.82 28.41 8.63
CA GLY A 341 18.49 28.12 7.23
C GLY A 341 17.99 26.70 6.97
N GLN A 342 17.62 25.96 8.01
CA GLN A 342 17.21 24.56 7.92
C GLN A 342 15.99 24.39 7.01
N THR A 343 16.03 23.35 6.18
CA THR A 343 14.85 22.89 5.45
C THR A 343 14.17 21.77 6.22
N LEU A 344 12.85 21.88 6.41
CA LEU A 344 12.02 20.89 7.09
C LEU A 344 10.91 20.41 6.17
N TYR A 345 10.60 19.13 6.24
CA TYR A 345 9.42 18.57 5.58
C TYR A 345 8.23 18.66 6.53
N VAL A 346 7.05 19.00 6.02
CA VAL A 346 5.80 19.01 6.79
C VAL A 346 4.93 17.88 6.29
N VAL A 347 4.86 16.80 7.07
CA VAL A 347 4.15 15.56 6.73
C VAL A 347 2.67 15.69 7.09
N GLN A 348 1.82 15.53 6.07
CA GLN A 348 0.36 15.57 6.18
C GLN A 348 -0.18 14.14 6.28
N ASP A 349 0.01 13.54 7.44
CA ASP A 349 -0.51 12.21 7.79
C ASP A 349 -1.19 12.30 9.17
N PRO A 350 -2.52 12.31 9.23
CA PRO A 350 -3.25 12.40 10.50
C PRO A 350 -3.08 11.17 11.40
N GLY A 351 -2.72 10.02 10.82
CA GLY A 351 -2.45 8.79 11.56
C GLY A 351 -1.13 8.89 12.32
N ILE A 352 -0.05 9.22 11.62
CA ILE A 352 1.27 9.41 12.26
C ILE A 352 1.24 10.60 13.23
N ALA A 353 0.54 11.68 12.90
CA ALA A 353 0.40 12.83 13.79
C ALA A 353 -0.29 12.44 15.11
N ARG A 354 -1.37 11.66 15.06
CA ARG A 354 -2.04 11.15 16.27
C ARG A 354 -1.15 10.18 17.05
N ALA A 355 -0.47 9.26 16.38
CA ALA A 355 0.40 8.29 17.02
C ALA A 355 1.56 8.94 17.77
N LEU A 356 2.27 9.86 17.12
CA LEU A 356 3.37 10.62 17.73
C LEU A 356 2.87 11.51 18.87
N GLN A 357 1.66 12.08 18.75
CA GLN A 357 1.07 12.86 19.84
C GLN A 357 0.65 11.99 21.04
N ALA A 358 0.12 10.79 20.81
CA ALA A 358 -0.18 9.84 21.88
C ALA A 358 1.09 9.37 22.63
N ARG A 359 2.24 9.33 21.94
CA ARG A 359 3.57 9.01 22.50
C ARG A 359 4.24 10.24 23.13
N GLY A 360 3.50 10.94 23.98
CA GLY A 360 4.03 12.09 24.73
C GLY A 360 4.15 13.38 23.94
N GLY A 361 3.38 13.59 22.87
CA GLY A 361 3.39 14.87 22.16
C GLY A 361 4.64 15.08 21.30
N ILE A 362 5.06 14.05 20.55
CA ILE A 362 6.14 14.18 19.58
C ILE A 362 5.61 14.94 18.35
N ASP A 363 6.39 15.93 17.90
CA ASP A 363 6.00 16.88 16.86
C ASP A 363 6.57 16.52 15.48
N GLY A 364 7.55 15.62 15.42
CA GLY A 364 8.26 15.25 14.20
C GLY A 364 9.57 14.49 14.51
N ALA A 365 10.51 14.50 13.56
CA ALA A 365 11.79 13.82 13.69
C ALA A 365 12.97 14.64 13.15
N LEU A 366 14.15 14.43 13.75
CA LEU A 366 15.46 14.87 13.30
C LEU A 366 16.12 13.75 12.49
N GLY A 367 16.30 13.99 11.19
CA GLY A 367 16.79 13.01 10.23
C GLY A 367 18.20 13.26 9.72
N TYR A 368 18.47 12.77 8.52
CA TYR A 368 19.74 12.82 7.80
C TYR A 368 20.52 14.14 7.96
N ASP A 369 19.86 15.29 7.88
CA ASP A 369 20.51 16.59 7.92
C ASP A 369 21.21 16.90 9.25
N LEU A 370 20.79 16.29 10.36
CA LEU A 370 21.55 16.34 11.61
C LEU A 370 22.79 15.44 11.53
N PHE A 371 22.58 14.19 11.12
CA PHE A 371 23.64 13.17 11.06
C PHE A 371 24.72 13.45 10.00
N SER A 372 24.39 14.23 8.96
CA SER A 372 25.37 14.65 7.96
C SER A 372 26.27 15.77 8.47
N ARG A 373 25.79 16.64 9.36
CA ARG A 373 26.57 17.76 9.91
C ARG A 373 27.54 17.35 11.02
N PHE A 374 27.19 16.34 11.81
CA PHE A 374 27.90 16.00 13.03
C PHE A 374 28.32 14.52 13.06
N ALA A 375 29.44 14.24 13.73
CA ALA A 375 29.63 12.91 14.30
C ALA A 375 28.70 12.78 15.51
N VAL A 376 27.65 11.97 15.37
CA VAL A 376 26.56 11.86 16.35
C VAL A 376 26.81 10.63 17.22
N THR A 377 27.12 10.86 18.50
CA THR A 377 27.31 9.78 19.48
C THR A 377 26.12 9.68 20.43
N ILE A 378 25.53 8.50 20.52
CA ILE A 378 24.40 8.19 21.39
C ILE A 378 24.89 7.31 22.52
N ASP A 379 24.84 7.82 23.75
CA ASP A 379 25.07 7.05 24.97
C ASP A 379 23.72 6.81 25.65
N TYR A 380 23.16 5.61 25.42
CA TYR A 380 21.86 5.21 25.95
C TYR A 380 21.83 5.11 27.47
N GLN A 381 22.97 4.79 28.10
CA GLN A 381 23.05 4.67 29.55
C GLN A 381 23.05 6.04 30.23
N LYS A 382 23.82 6.98 29.67
CA LYS A 382 23.88 8.36 30.17
C LYS A 382 22.70 9.21 29.69
N LYS A 383 21.92 8.72 28.72
CA LYS A 383 20.86 9.46 28.03
C LYS A 383 21.37 10.78 27.44
N THR A 384 22.55 10.70 26.83
CA THR A 384 23.23 11.86 26.23
C THR A 384 23.51 11.64 24.75
N LEU A 385 23.16 12.65 23.95
CA LEU A 385 23.49 12.82 22.55
C LEU A 385 24.68 13.76 22.44
N THR A 386 25.82 13.29 21.93
CA THR A 386 26.99 14.14 21.69
C THR A 386 27.12 14.46 20.21
N LEU A 387 27.14 15.76 19.87
CA LEU A 387 27.38 16.27 18.53
C LEU A 387 28.79 16.83 18.44
N ALA A 388 29.64 16.26 17.59
CA ALA A 388 31.01 16.73 17.37
C ALA A 388 31.23 17.13 15.91
N ASP A 389 32.06 18.15 15.68
CA ASP A 389 32.57 18.48 14.35
C ASP A 389 33.40 17.30 13.83
N PRO A 390 33.05 16.67 12.69
CA PRO A 390 33.77 15.53 12.15
C PRO A 390 35.26 15.80 11.91
N ALA A 391 35.64 17.06 11.61
CA ALA A 391 37.03 17.44 11.34
C ALA A 391 37.95 17.39 12.57
N GLY A 392 37.38 17.34 13.80
CA GLY A 392 38.14 17.36 15.06
C GLY A 392 37.92 16.14 15.96
N ALA A 393 37.12 15.15 15.54
CA ALA A 393 36.83 13.99 16.36
C ALA A 393 38.07 13.07 16.46
N PRO A 394 38.61 12.78 17.67
CA PRO A 394 39.74 11.88 17.80
C PRO A 394 39.37 10.47 17.32
N ALA A 395 40.31 9.81 16.66
CA ALA A 395 40.24 8.37 16.39
C ALA A 395 40.43 7.63 17.74
N GLN A 396 39.34 7.32 18.43
CA GLN A 396 39.40 6.35 19.53
C GLN A 396 39.74 4.97 18.96
N THR A 397 40.70 4.29 19.59
CA THR A 397 41.37 3.10 19.04
C THR A 397 40.69 1.77 19.38
N ASP A 398 39.68 1.77 20.26
CA ASP A 398 39.10 0.54 20.84
C ASP A 398 37.66 0.25 20.36
N ASP A 399 37.09 1.07 19.48
CA ASP A 399 35.73 0.91 18.94
C ASP A 399 35.70 -0.05 17.75
N LEU A 400 34.63 -0.84 17.61
CA LEU A 400 34.39 -1.56 16.37
C LEU A 400 33.91 -0.58 15.30
N SER A 401 34.70 -0.42 14.24
CA SER A 401 34.35 0.39 13.08
C SER A 401 33.71 -0.46 11.98
N VAL A 402 32.42 -0.26 11.73
CA VAL A 402 31.67 -0.92 10.66
C VAL A 402 31.54 0.04 9.46
N PRO A 403 31.85 -0.39 8.23
CA PRO A 403 31.59 0.41 7.03
C PRO A 403 30.10 0.70 6.89
N LEU A 404 29.76 1.97 6.73
CA LEU A 404 28.39 2.46 6.56
C LEU A 404 28.20 2.98 5.14
N ARG A 405 27.08 2.65 4.50
CA ARG A 405 26.67 3.18 3.20
C ARG A 405 25.39 3.99 3.36
N LEU A 406 25.32 5.16 2.77
CA LEU A 406 24.07 5.92 2.69
C LEU A 406 23.27 5.50 1.46
N GLU A 407 22.05 5.01 1.67
CA GLU A 407 21.10 4.68 0.62
C GLU A 407 19.90 5.60 0.78
N THR A 408 19.62 6.41 -0.25
CA THR A 408 18.56 7.44 -0.18
C THR A 408 18.63 8.30 1.10
N ARG A 409 19.84 8.69 1.49
CA ARG A 409 20.16 9.47 2.72
C ARG A 409 19.98 8.74 4.05
N THR A 410 19.74 7.44 4.03
CA THR A 410 19.59 6.60 5.23
C THR A 410 20.77 5.65 5.40
N PRO A 411 21.26 5.37 6.62
CA PRO A 411 22.48 4.60 6.83
C PRO A 411 22.20 3.10 6.79
N SER A 412 22.93 2.38 5.96
CA SER A 412 22.88 0.93 5.87
C SER A 412 24.23 0.30 6.13
N VAL A 413 24.22 -0.90 6.69
CA VAL A 413 25.41 -1.72 6.95
C VAL A 413 25.19 -3.14 6.49
N ALA A 414 26.28 -3.85 6.19
CA ALA A 414 26.19 -5.28 5.91
C ALA A 414 25.97 -6.06 7.23
N ALA A 415 24.91 -6.85 7.29
CA ALA A 415 24.64 -7.75 8.40
C ALA A 415 24.04 -9.08 7.91
N ALA A 416 24.08 -10.11 8.75
CA ALA A 416 23.47 -11.40 8.49
C ALA A 416 22.62 -11.85 9.67
N VAL A 417 21.49 -12.49 9.37
CA VAL A 417 20.61 -13.10 10.37
C VAL A 417 20.74 -14.61 10.26
N ASP A 418 20.91 -15.31 11.38
CA ASP A 418 21.03 -16.77 11.49
C ASP A 418 22.07 -17.43 10.59
N GLY A 419 23.13 -16.70 10.23
CA GLY A 419 24.17 -17.19 9.32
C GLY A 419 23.72 -17.32 7.86
N LYS A 420 22.58 -16.71 7.50
CA LYS A 420 22.10 -16.62 6.10
C LYS A 420 22.94 -15.63 5.29
N LYS A 421 22.65 -15.54 3.99
CA LYS A 421 23.40 -14.67 3.07
C LYS A 421 23.33 -13.22 3.57
N PRO A 422 24.47 -12.53 3.76
CA PRO A 422 24.48 -11.15 4.23
C PRO A 422 23.62 -10.24 3.34
N GLY A 423 22.90 -9.34 3.99
CA GLY A 423 22.08 -8.32 3.38
C GLY A 423 22.46 -6.92 3.87
N ARG A 424 21.89 -5.90 3.24
CA ARG A 424 22.05 -4.50 3.68
C ARG A 424 20.91 -4.16 4.63
N PHE A 425 21.25 -3.83 5.86
CA PHE A 425 20.28 -3.47 6.88
C PHE A 425 20.36 -1.97 7.15
N LEU A 426 19.21 -1.30 7.11
CA LEU A 426 19.06 0.06 7.62
C LEU A 426 19.44 0.09 9.11
N ILE A 427 20.15 1.12 9.55
CA ILE A 427 20.35 1.40 10.97
C ILE A 427 19.39 2.53 11.34
N ASP A 428 18.39 2.21 12.15
CA ASP A 428 17.22 3.07 12.35
C ASP A 428 17.03 3.41 13.83
N THR A 429 17.39 4.63 14.23
CA THR A 429 17.12 5.09 15.60
C THR A 429 15.67 5.54 15.82
N GLY A 430 14.86 5.63 14.76
CA GLY A 430 13.42 5.85 14.83
C GLY A 430 12.62 4.56 15.05
N ASP A 431 13.24 3.40 14.81
CA ASP A 431 12.66 2.09 15.11
C ASP A 431 12.94 1.68 16.57
N SER A 432 11.88 1.50 17.37
CA SER A 432 12.02 1.01 18.75
C SER A 432 12.30 -0.50 18.85
N GLY A 433 12.10 -1.24 17.76
CA GLY A 433 12.30 -2.67 17.62
C GLY A 433 13.75 -3.12 17.55
N ALA A 434 13.96 -4.41 17.29
CA ALA A 434 15.27 -5.05 17.26
C ALA A 434 15.80 -5.21 15.83
N VAL A 435 15.31 -6.20 15.10
CA VAL A 435 15.61 -6.39 13.67
C VAL A 435 14.30 -6.62 12.96
N HIS A 436 13.99 -5.79 11.97
CA HIS A 436 12.87 -6.04 11.09
C HIS A 436 13.38 -6.52 9.73
N LEU A 437 12.73 -7.52 9.13
CA LEU A 437 13.08 -8.05 7.82
C LEU A 437 12.07 -7.61 6.77
N PHE A 438 12.61 -7.20 5.62
CA PHE A 438 11.79 -6.96 4.44
C PHE A 438 11.40 -8.28 3.81
N GLN A 439 10.17 -8.35 3.31
CA GLN A 439 9.54 -9.61 2.92
C GLN A 439 10.33 -10.34 1.83
N LYS A 440 10.89 -9.60 0.87
CA LYS A 440 11.73 -10.15 -0.22
C LYS A 440 12.96 -10.90 0.34
N TYR A 441 13.68 -10.31 1.28
CA TYR A 441 14.86 -10.91 1.89
C TYR A 441 14.48 -12.07 2.83
N ALA A 442 13.46 -11.89 3.66
CA ALA A 442 12.98 -12.93 4.57
C ALA A 442 12.58 -14.20 3.80
N ARG A 443 11.80 -14.03 2.72
CA ARG A 443 11.37 -15.14 1.86
C ARG A 443 12.55 -15.81 1.15
N ALA A 444 13.48 -15.03 0.60
CA ALA A 444 14.62 -15.57 -0.12
C ALA A 444 15.59 -16.37 0.77
N ASN A 445 15.62 -16.08 2.08
CA ASN A 445 16.51 -16.72 3.04
C ASN A 445 15.79 -17.72 3.96
N GLY A 446 14.48 -17.93 3.80
CA GLY A 446 13.68 -18.83 4.65
C GLY A 446 13.61 -18.36 6.09
N LEU A 447 13.48 -17.04 6.31
CA LEU A 447 13.36 -16.38 7.61
C LEU A 447 11.94 -15.88 7.88
N LEU A 448 10.95 -16.31 7.08
CA LEU A 448 9.54 -16.07 7.40
C LEU A 448 9.08 -17.11 8.43
N PRO A 449 8.39 -16.70 9.50
CA PRO A 449 7.82 -17.65 10.45
C PRO A 449 6.83 -18.59 9.77
N ALA A 450 6.80 -19.83 10.23
CA ALA A 450 5.73 -20.76 9.84
C ALA A 450 4.40 -20.26 10.41
N ALA A 451 3.29 -20.58 9.73
CA ALA A 451 1.96 -20.13 10.16
C ALA A 451 1.56 -20.66 11.55
N ASP A 452 2.21 -21.73 12.00
CA ASP A 452 2.00 -22.43 13.26
C ASP A 452 3.19 -22.28 14.24
N ASP A 453 4.12 -21.35 14.01
CA ASP A 453 5.25 -21.13 14.92
C ASP A 453 4.73 -20.65 16.29
N PRO A 454 4.83 -21.46 17.36
CA PRO A 454 4.28 -21.11 18.67
C PRO A 454 5.04 -19.97 19.34
N ASN A 455 6.21 -19.60 18.83
CA ASN A 455 7.02 -18.49 19.34
C ASN A 455 6.78 -17.20 18.55
N ALA A 456 6.01 -17.25 17.45
CA ALA A 456 5.69 -16.07 16.65
C ALA A 456 4.57 -15.23 17.31
N GLN A 457 4.80 -13.93 17.45
CA GLN A 457 3.83 -12.98 17.98
C GLN A 457 3.47 -11.97 16.91
N THR A 458 2.19 -11.69 16.71
CA THR A 458 1.76 -10.59 15.86
C THR A 458 1.74 -9.31 16.68
N VAL A 459 2.46 -8.29 16.22
CA VAL A 459 2.48 -6.95 16.81
C VAL A 459 2.12 -5.91 15.74
N GLU A 460 1.62 -4.76 16.17
CA GLU A 460 1.35 -3.63 15.29
C GLU A 460 2.36 -2.51 15.54
N GLY A 461 3.08 -2.15 14.49
CA GLY A 461 3.92 -0.96 14.41
C GLY A 461 3.18 0.19 13.70
N LEU A 462 3.77 1.38 13.74
CA LEU A 462 3.26 2.57 13.06
C LEU A 462 4.39 3.21 12.26
N GLY A 463 4.11 3.60 11.02
CA GLY A 463 5.04 4.34 10.18
C GLY A 463 4.31 5.37 9.32
N ILE A 464 5.08 6.21 8.63
CA ILE A 464 4.51 7.12 7.63
C ILE A 464 3.71 6.29 6.61
N GLY A 465 2.44 6.65 6.41
CA GLY A 465 1.50 5.96 5.53
C GLY A 465 0.56 4.98 6.23
N GLY A 466 0.76 4.63 7.51
CA GLY A 466 -0.20 3.82 8.28
C GLY A 466 0.38 2.77 9.23
N VAL A 467 -0.47 1.82 9.62
CA VAL A 467 -0.16 0.74 10.57
C VAL A 467 0.58 -0.41 9.88
N ILE A 468 1.68 -0.82 10.47
CA ILE A 468 2.55 -1.91 10.04
C ILE A 468 2.16 -3.15 10.86
N LYS A 469 1.90 -4.29 10.23
CA LYS A 469 1.75 -5.56 10.97
C LYS A 469 3.07 -6.30 10.90
N GLU A 470 3.53 -6.80 12.03
CA GLU A 470 4.79 -7.50 12.14
C GLU A 470 4.59 -8.82 12.85
N ILE A 471 5.27 -9.86 12.37
CA ILE A 471 5.33 -11.15 13.05
C ILE A 471 6.72 -11.28 13.66
N VAL A 472 6.79 -11.23 14.98
CA VAL A 472 8.01 -11.26 15.77
C VAL A 472 8.30 -12.67 16.23
N THR A 473 9.47 -13.19 15.89
CA THR A 473 10.00 -14.45 16.43
C THR A 473 11.21 -14.18 17.34
N PRO A 474 11.31 -14.82 18.50
CA PRO A 474 12.43 -14.65 19.42
C PRO A 474 13.65 -15.50 19.00
N ASP A 475 14.76 -15.32 19.72
CA ASP A 475 15.92 -16.23 19.72
C ASP A 475 16.76 -16.32 18.43
N HIS A 476 16.80 -15.27 17.61
CA HIS A 476 17.68 -15.21 16.43
C HIS A 476 19.09 -14.72 16.75
N ARG A 477 20.00 -14.94 15.78
CA ARG A 477 21.37 -14.40 15.80
C ARG A 477 21.53 -13.29 14.76
N LEU A 478 22.06 -12.15 15.18
CA LEU A 478 22.47 -11.06 14.29
C LEU A 478 23.99 -10.96 14.25
N THR A 479 24.59 -11.07 13.07
CA THR A 479 26.01 -10.82 12.85
C THR A 479 26.22 -9.47 12.17
N LEU A 480 26.92 -8.54 12.83
CA LEU A 480 27.21 -7.19 12.37
C LEU A 480 28.66 -6.83 12.67
N GLY A 481 29.44 -6.42 11.65
CA GLY A 481 30.84 -6.01 11.84
C GLY A 481 31.74 -7.09 12.47
N GLY A 482 31.40 -8.37 12.31
CA GLY A 482 32.11 -9.49 12.96
C GLY A 482 31.66 -9.78 14.40
N LEU A 483 30.82 -8.94 15.01
CA LEU A 483 30.13 -9.27 16.26
C LEU A 483 28.93 -10.15 15.99
N THR A 484 28.70 -11.14 16.84
CA THR A 484 27.45 -11.93 16.83
C THR A 484 26.68 -11.65 18.11
N LEU A 485 25.46 -11.16 17.94
CA LEU A 485 24.46 -10.98 18.99
C LEU A 485 23.53 -12.19 18.96
N THR A 486 23.28 -12.79 20.12
CA THR A 486 22.30 -13.86 20.31
C THR A 486 21.03 -13.31 20.94
N GLN A 487 19.94 -14.08 20.86
CA GLN A 487 18.64 -13.73 21.43
C GLN A 487 18.10 -12.39 20.92
N VAL A 488 18.18 -12.20 19.61
CA VAL A 488 17.67 -11.01 18.92
C VAL A 488 16.25 -11.31 18.42
N PRO A 489 15.22 -10.56 18.86
CA PRO A 489 13.89 -10.65 18.25
C PRO A 489 13.94 -10.23 16.78
N LEU A 490 13.25 -10.99 15.94
CA LEU A 490 13.20 -10.78 14.50
C LEU A 490 11.76 -10.53 14.08
N ALA A 491 11.46 -9.35 13.57
CA ALA A 491 10.15 -8.95 13.09
C ALA A 491 10.08 -9.13 11.56
N ALA A 492 9.25 -10.04 11.06
CA ALA A 492 8.91 -10.09 9.65
C ALA A 492 7.76 -9.11 9.37
N ILE A 493 8.02 -8.04 8.62
CA ILE A 493 7.01 -7.05 8.27
C ILE A 493 6.06 -7.62 7.21
N GLY A 494 4.75 -7.57 7.48
CA GLY A 494 3.68 -7.94 6.55
C GLY A 494 2.88 -6.73 6.08
N GLY A 495 2.76 -6.57 4.75
CA GLY A 495 1.99 -5.49 4.11
C GLY A 495 2.78 -4.80 3.00
N GLY A 496 2.06 -4.14 2.08
CA GLY A 496 2.66 -3.34 1.01
C GLY A 496 3.18 -1.98 1.50
N GLY A 497 4.30 -1.51 0.94
CA GLY A 497 4.95 -0.25 1.35
C GLY A 497 6.38 -0.11 0.79
N ILE A 498 7.21 0.72 1.42
CA ILE A 498 8.62 0.89 1.00
C ILE A 498 9.43 -0.42 1.07
N THR A 499 9.01 -1.35 1.93
CA THR A 499 9.61 -2.67 2.18
C THR A 499 9.57 -3.62 0.96
N ASP A 500 8.63 -3.41 0.03
CA ASP A 500 8.49 -4.20 -1.19
C ASP A 500 9.28 -3.62 -2.38
N VAL A 501 9.57 -2.32 -2.31
CA VAL A 501 10.30 -1.61 -3.38
C VAL A 501 11.78 -1.46 -3.09
N LEU A 502 12.24 -1.44 -1.83
CA LEU A 502 13.67 -1.35 -1.52
C LEU A 502 14.39 -2.68 -1.69
N ASP A 503 15.64 -2.63 -2.15
CA ASP A 503 16.54 -3.80 -2.24
C ASP A 503 17.37 -4.00 -0.96
N GLN A 504 16.82 -3.59 0.18
CA GLN A 504 17.38 -3.79 1.52
C GLN A 504 16.87 -5.09 2.13
N ALA A 505 17.64 -5.62 3.08
CA ALA A 505 17.29 -6.84 3.79
C ALA A 505 16.31 -6.61 4.95
N GLY A 506 16.26 -5.38 5.46
CA GLY A 506 15.59 -5.05 6.70
C GLY A 506 16.22 -3.83 7.36
N GLY A 507 15.96 -3.67 8.65
CA GLY A 507 16.57 -2.64 9.48
C GLY A 507 16.80 -3.11 10.91
N ILE A 508 17.66 -2.38 11.61
CA ILE A 508 18.15 -2.65 12.96
C ILE A 508 17.82 -1.44 13.82
N GLY A 509 16.93 -1.66 14.80
CA GLY A 509 16.37 -0.64 15.67
C GLY A 509 17.03 -0.51 17.03
N ASN A 510 16.46 0.36 17.87
CA ASN A 510 16.99 0.74 19.18
C ASN A 510 17.07 -0.41 20.19
N ALA A 511 16.33 -1.50 20.05
CA ALA A 511 16.48 -2.67 20.93
C ALA A 511 17.83 -3.39 20.72
N VAL A 512 18.45 -3.22 19.54
CA VAL A 512 19.83 -3.65 19.28
C VAL A 512 20.82 -2.54 19.59
N LEU A 513 20.56 -1.31 19.12
CA LEU A 513 21.52 -0.21 19.20
C LEU A 513 21.86 0.19 20.65
N ARG A 514 20.90 0.08 21.57
CA ARG A 514 21.11 0.40 23.00
C ARG A 514 22.12 -0.48 23.73
N LYS A 515 22.57 -1.58 23.12
CA LYS A 515 23.64 -2.44 23.63
C LYS A 515 25.03 -1.81 23.47
N PHE A 516 25.12 -0.68 22.77
CA PHE A 516 26.37 0.02 22.45
C PHE A 516 26.26 1.51 22.79
N VAL A 517 27.42 2.14 22.93
CA VAL A 517 27.55 3.57 22.61
C VAL A 517 27.80 3.63 21.10
N VAL A 518 26.88 4.28 20.40
CA VAL A 518 26.83 4.26 18.92
C VAL A 518 27.26 5.62 18.40
N THR A 519 28.25 5.65 17.51
CA THR A 519 28.63 6.88 16.79
C THR A 519 28.35 6.73 15.30
N PHE A 520 27.45 7.57 14.79
CA PHE A 520 27.23 7.77 13.36
C PHE A 520 28.21 8.81 12.84
N ASP A 521 29.08 8.41 11.92
CA ASP A 521 30.11 9.26 11.32
C ASP A 521 29.95 9.21 9.79
N TYR A 522 28.95 9.94 9.29
CA TYR A 522 28.60 9.96 7.86
C TYR A 522 29.73 10.54 7.02
N ALA A 523 30.41 11.57 7.53
CA ALA A 523 31.55 12.21 6.88
C ALA A 523 32.67 11.20 6.55
N HIS A 524 32.91 10.22 7.42
CA HIS A 524 33.90 9.16 7.20
C HIS A 524 33.30 7.81 6.78
N SER A 525 31.98 7.74 6.49
CA SER A 525 31.25 6.53 6.10
C SER A 525 31.43 5.36 7.08
N ARG A 526 31.33 5.66 8.39
CA ARG A 526 31.54 4.67 9.46
C ARG A 526 30.44 4.72 10.51
N LEU A 527 30.10 3.53 11.01
CA LEU A 527 29.37 3.34 12.25
C LEU A 527 30.37 2.81 13.28
N ARG A 528 30.55 3.51 14.40
CA ARG A 528 31.41 3.04 15.50
C ARG A 528 30.55 2.48 16.61
N LEU A 529 30.87 1.27 17.03
CA LEU A 529 30.17 0.55 18.08
C LEU A 529 31.14 0.28 19.23
N ARG A 530 30.94 1.00 20.33
CA ARG A 530 31.64 0.73 21.59
C ARG A 530 30.73 -0.04 22.52
N LYS A 531 31.21 -1.14 23.11
CA LYS A 531 30.41 -1.95 24.04
C LYS A 531 29.97 -1.09 25.23
N ALA A 532 28.71 -1.22 25.62
CA ALA A 532 28.26 -0.69 26.90
C ALA A 532 28.89 -1.50 28.06
N PRO A 533 29.25 -0.87 29.20
CA PRO A 533 29.71 -1.58 30.39
C PRO A 533 28.75 -2.70 30.80
N GLY A 534 29.26 -3.92 31.00
CA GLY A 534 28.48 -5.10 31.42
C GLY A 534 27.97 -6.02 30.30
N PHE A 535 28.25 -5.74 29.03
CA PHE A 535 27.83 -6.57 27.89
C PHE A 535 29.00 -7.39 27.29
N THR A 536 28.89 -8.73 27.30
CA THR A 536 29.89 -9.66 26.73
C THR A 536 29.32 -10.38 25.49
N PRO A 537 29.59 -9.93 24.26
CA PRO A 537 29.20 -10.66 23.05
C PRO A 537 30.12 -11.87 22.79
N SER A 538 29.61 -12.90 22.12
CA SER A 538 30.43 -14.00 21.61
C SER A 538 31.20 -13.56 20.35
N LEU A 539 32.52 -13.75 20.32
CA LEU A 539 33.33 -13.57 19.11
C LEU A 539 33.00 -14.71 18.12
N GLY A 540 32.45 -14.37 16.96
CA GLY A 540 32.13 -15.35 15.93
C GLY A 540 33.38 -15.78 15.16
N SER A 541 33.60 -17.09 15.01
CA SER A 541 34.61 -17.68 14.15
C SER A 541 34.11 -17.81 12.71
N GLY A 542 34.05 -16.72 11.96
CA GLY A 542 33.73 -16.77 10.53
C GLY A 542 33.93 -15.43 9.82
N PRO A 543 34.60 -15.37 8.67
CA PRO A 543 34.80 -14.12 7.95
C PRO A 543 33.49 -13.68 7.28
N VAL A 544 32.91 -12.57 7.75
CA VAL A 544 31.98 -11.79 6.94
C VAL A 544 32.83 -11.00 5.95
N ASN A 545 33.06 -11.58 4.77
CA ASN A 545 33.85 -10.93 3.73
C ASN A 545 33.05 -9.73 3.15
N PRO A 546 33.49 -8.47 3.32
CA PRO A 546 32.73 -7.29 2.90
C PRO A 546 32.79 -7.00 1.38
N SER A 547 33.35 -7.92 0.57
CA SER A 547 33.57 -7.73 -0.86
C SER A 547 33.40 -9.04 -1.65
N ALA A 548 32.20 -9.32 -2.15
CA ALA A 548 32.01 -10.35 -3.18
C ALA A 548 30.88 -9.99 -4.16
N PRO A 549 31.18 -9.69 -5.45
CA PRO A 549 30.19 -9.64 -6.50
C PRO A 549 29.75 -11.06 -6.91
N SER A 550 28.48 -11.22 -7.27
CA SER A 550 27.86 -12.46 -7.73
C SER A 550 28.58 -13.07 -8.95
N ALA A 551 28.98 -14.34 -8.85
CA ALA A 551 29.49 -15.11 -9.99
C ALA A 551 28.36 -15.56 -10.95
N PRO A 552 28.60 -15.67 -12.27
CA PRO A 552 27.60 -16.10 -13.26
C PRO A 552 27.40 -17.64 -13.27
N PRO A 553 26.28 -18.17 -13.81
CA PRO A 553 25.94 -19.58 -13.71
C PRO A 553 26.69 -20.42 -14.74
N SER A 554 27.24 -21.57 -14.31
CA SER A 554 27.77 -22.61 -15.20
C SER A 554 26.83 -23.83 -15.30
N THR A 555 26.87 -24.41 -16.49
CA THR A 555 26.07 -25.44 -17.18
C THR A 555 25.87 -26.82 -16.49
N PRO A 556 24.92 -27.66 -16.99
CA PRO A 556 24.40 -28.85 -16.29
C PRO A 556 25.32 -30.08 -16.44
N PRO A 557 25.22 -31.09 -15.56
CA PRO A 557 25.99 -32.33 -15.69
C PRO A 557 25.21 -33.42 -16.44
N ALA A 558 25.95 -34.26 -17.15
CA ALA A 558 25.56 -35.60 -17.60
C ALA A 558 26.74 -36.56 -17.29
N PRO A 559 26.59 -37.90 -17.38
CA PRO A 559 26.52 -38.78 -16.22
C PRO A 559 27.67 -39.82 -16.16
N ASN A 560 27.57 -40.76 -15.19
CA ASN A 560 28.37 -41.98 -14.97
C ASN A 560 29.73 -41.78 -14.27
N SER A 561 30.27 -42.67 -13.44
CA SER A 561 30.03 -44.11 -13.16
C SER A 561 30.91 -44.56 -11.98
N GLY A 562 30.48 -45.59 -11.25
CA GLY A 562 31.33 -46.50 -10.45
C GLY A 562 31.75 -45.97 -9.07
N GLY A 563 31.82 -46.73 -8.00
CA GLY A 563 31.68 -48.17 -7.70
C GLY A 563 32.01 -48.30 -6.20
N ALA A 564 31.18 -49.00 -5.42
CA ALA A 564 31.49 -50.27 -4.75
C ALA A 564 32.33 -50.21 -3.45
N GLY A 565 31.85 -50.94 -2.43
CA GLY A 565 32.57 -51.34 -1.19
C GLY A 565 31.78 -50.98 0.08
N GLN A 566 30.86 -51.80 0.62
CA GLN A 566 31.01 -53.01 1.49
C GLN A 566 31.70 -52.83 2.86
N GLY A 567 31.05 -53.40 3.90
CA GLY A 567 31.60 -53.81 5.22
C GLY A 567 30.94 -53.09 6.41
N MET A 568 29.99 -53.65 7.17
CA MET A 568 30.12 -54.63 8.29
C MET A 568 31.25 -54.26 9.29
N ALA A 569 31.15 -54.37 10.63
CA ALA A 569 30.13 -54.71 11.64
C ALA A 569 30.79 -54.51 13.04
N HIS A 570 29.99 -54.59 14.12
CA HIS A 570 30.33 -54.92 15.52
C HIS A 570 31.24 -54.00 16.37
N HIS A 571 30.75 -53.54 17.53
CA HIS A 571 30.89 -54.20 18.85
C HIS A 571 30.51 -53.24 20.01
N ALA A 572 29.73 -53.75 20.97
CA ALA A 572 29.62 -53.19 22.31
C ALA A 572 30.89 -53.49 23.15
N PRO A 573 31.08 -52.81 24.29
CA PRO A 573 31.06 -53.57 25.53
C PRO A 573 30.37 -52.89 26.73
N THR A 574 30.01 -53.77 27.67
CA THR A 574 29.43 -53.60 29.00
C THR A 574 30.46 -53.19 30.08
N GLY A 575 29.98 -52.56 31.18
CA GLY A 575 30.58 -52.73 32.51
C GLY A 575 30.40 -51.59 33.52
N GLN A 576 29.46 -51.77 34.47
CA GLN A 576 29.43 -51.42 35.92
C GLN A 576 30.11 -50.11 36.42
N GLY A 577 29.55 -49.23 37.25
CA GLY A 577 28.49 -49.30 38.26
C GLY A 577 29.03 -48.72 39.57
N MET A 578 28.45 -47.64 40.13
CA MET A 578 28.38 -47.32 41.58
C MET A 578 27.46 -46.11 41.84
N ALA A 579 26.76 -46.19 42.97
CA ALA A 579 25.57 -45.45 43.35
C ALA A 579 25.84 -44.18 44.17
N HIS A 580 24.94 -43.19 44.06
CA HIS A 580 24.56 -42.31 45.17
C HIS A 580 23.06 -42.00 45.11
N HIS A 581 22.35 -42.36 46.17
CA HIS A 581 20.96 -42.03 46.45
C HIS A 581 20.83 -40.59 46.98
N ALA A 582 19.88 -39.81 46.44
CA ALA A 582 18.99 -38.87 47.15
C ALA A 582 17.94 -38.30 46.15
N PRO A 583 16.74 -37.90 46.60
CA PRO A 583 15.48 -38.59 46.36
C PRO A 583 14.76 -38.18 45.06
N THR A 584 14.11 -39.16 44.43
CA THR A 584 13.05 -38.95 43.45
C THR A 584 11.87 -38.24 44.12
N ARG A 585 11.66 -36.96 43.79
CA ARG A 585 10.31 -36.38 43.84
C ARG A 585 9.50 -37.08 42.75
N SER A 586 8.61 -37.96 43.17
CA SER A 586 7.46 -38.36 42.36
C SER A 586 6.68 -37.08 42.03
N PHE A 587 6.80 -36.60 40.79
CA PHE A 587 5.78 -35.72 40.24
C PHE A 587 4.54 -36.60 40.04
N CYS A 588 3.65 -36.56 41.02
CA CYS A 588 2.26 -36.90 40.76
C CYS A 588 1.81 -35.98 39.61
N PRO A 589 1.38 -36.49 38.45
CA PRO A 589 0.81 -35.61 37.44
C PRO A 589 -0.44 -35.01 38.06
N THR A 590 -0.43 -33.70 38.30
CA THR A 590 -1.66 -32.96 38.57
C THR A 590 -2.63 -33.37 37.45
N PRO A 591 -3.83 -33.89 37.77
CA PRO A 591 -4.75 -34.34 36.74
C PRO A 591 -4.98 -33.18 35.77
N ARG A 592 -4.54 -33.34 34.52
CA ARG A 592 -4.83 -32.37 33.46
C ARG A 592 -6.35 -32.33 33.36
N LEU A 593 -6.93 -31.17 33.65
CA LEU A 593 -8.36 -30.93 33.54
C LEU A 593 -8.81 -31.35 32.13
N THR A 594 -9.76 -32.26 32.01
CA THR A 594 -10.30 -32.66 30.71
C THR A 594 -11.29 -31.60 30.22
N ARG A 595 -11.62 -31.61 28.92
CA ARG A 595 -12.68 -30.76 28.36
C ARG A 595 -13.99 -30.91 29.15
N ASP A 596 -14.41 -32.15 29.38
CA ASP A 596 -15.70 -32.45 30.02
C ASP A 596 -15.71 -32.01 31.48
N GLU A 597 -14.61 -32.19 32.19
CA GLU A 597 -14.46 -31.71 33.56
C GLU A 597 -14.48 -30.19 33.65
N LEU A 598 -13.85 -29.49 32.69
CA LEU A 598 -13.90 -28.03 32.63
C LEU A 598 -15.31 -27.51 32.33
N LEU A 599 -15.99 -28.10 31.35
CA LEU A 599 -17.37 -27.74 31.00
C LEU A 599 -18.34 -28.02 32.16
N ARG A 600 -18.16 -29.13 32.90
CA ARG A 600 -18.94 -29.44 34.10
C ARG A 600 -18.73 -28.38 35.19
N ARG A 601 -17.48 -27.99 35.47
CA ARG A 601 -17.19 -26.93 36.45
C ARG A 601 -17.73 -25.57 36.03
N HIS A 602 -17.67 -25.27 34.73
CA HIS A 602 -18.28 -24.07 34.18
C HIS A 602 -19.81 -24.08 34.38
N LEU A 603 -20.48 -25.18 34.07
CA LEU A 603 -21.92 -25.34 34.27
C LEU A 603 -22.30 -25.19 35.75
N GLU A 604 -21.52 -25.77 36.68
CA GLU A 604 -21.68 -25.57 38.12
C GLU A 604 -21.49 -24.10 38.53
N ALA A 605 -20.49 -23.42 37.96
CA ALA A 605 -20.23 -22.01 38.22
C ALA A 605 -21.33 -21.09 37.70
N LEU A 606 -22.00 -21.45 36.59
CA LEU A 606 -23.17 -20.75 36.08
C LEU A 606 -24.38 -20.89 37.01
N GLY A 607 -24.58 -22.03 37.67
CA GLY A 607 -25.75 -22.29 38.52
C GLY A 607 -26.19 -23.76 38.59
N GLY A 608 -25.54 -24.64 37.82
CA GLY A 608 -25.86 -26.06 37.72
C GLY A 608 -26.85 -26.38 36.60
N GLU A 609 -26.82 -27.62 36.12
CA GLU A 609 -27.60 -28.12 34.97
C GLU A 609 -29.10 -27.82 35.11
N ALA A 610 -29.72 -28.20 36.23
CA ALA A 610 -31.16 -28.01 36.45
C ALA A 610 -31.60 -26.54 36.39
N ALA A 611 -30.78 -25.60 36.89
CA ALA A 611 -31.11 -24.18 36.86
C ALA A 611 -31.01 -23.61 35.43
N VAL A 612 -29.98 -24.00 34.68
CA VAL A 612 -29.76 -23.56 33.28
C VAL A 612 -30.78 -24.22 32.32
N GLU A 613 -31.17 -25.47 32.58
CA GLU A 613 -32.22 -26.17 31.82
C GLU A 613 -33.61 -25.59 32.06
N ALA A 614 -33.90 -25.11 33.28
CA ALA A 614 -35.18 -24.50 33.63
C ALA A 614 -35.43 -23.15 32.92
N ILE A 615 -34.41 -22.56 32.30
CA ILE A 615 -34.53 -21.34 31.50
C ILE A 615 -34.91 -21.72 30.06
N THR A 616 -36.12 -21.33 29.67
CA THR A 616 -36.69 -21.59 28.34
C THR A 616 -36.69 -20.37 27.44
N SER A 617 -36.67 -19.17 28.01
CA SER A 617 -36.53 -17.89 27.32
C SER A 617 -35.89 -16.85 28.23
N THR A 618 -35.24 -15.84 27.66
CA THR A 618 -34.64 -14.74 28.41
C THR A 618 -34.79 -13.44 27.64
N ARG A 619 -35.13 -12.36 28.35
CA ARG A 619 -35.06 -10.98 27.85
C ARG A 619 -33.95 -10.23 28.57
N VAL A 620 -33.05 -9.65 27.81
CA VAL A 620 -31.96 -8.79 28.29
C VAL A 620 -32.21 -7.38 27.79
N THR A 621 -32.16 -6.39 28.68
CA THR A 621 -32.17 -4.97 28.32
C THR A 621 -30.86 -4.35 28.76
N ALA A 622 -30.12 -3.72 27.86
CA ALA A 622 -28.81 -3.14 28.12
C ALA A 622 -28.69 -1.71 27.58
N ASN A 623 -27.94 -0.86 28.27
CA ASN A 623 -27.43 0.38 27.69
C ASN A 623 -26.24 0.06 26.79
N VAL A 624 -26.18 0.70 25.63
CA VAL A 624 -25.08 0.57 24.68
C VAL A 624 -24.42 1.93 24.43
N GLU A 625 -23.10 1.95 24.32
CA GLU A 625 -22.33 3.10 23.89
C GLU A 625 -21.27 2.68 22.85
N THR A 626 -21.26 3.36 21.70
CA THR A 626 -20.27 3.16 20.64
C THR A 626 -20.09 4.45 19.85
N GLY A 627 -18.85 4.85 19.55
CA GLY A 627 -18.58 6.02 18.69
C GLY A 627 -19.28 7.33 19.10
N GLY A 628 -19.54 7.51 20.40
CA GLY A 628 -20.30 8.65 20.94
C GLY A 628 -21.82 8.54 20.82
N ILE A 629 -22.33 7.47 20.23
CA ILE A 629 -23.74 7.09 20.11
C ILE A 629 -24.14 6.33 21.37
N LYS A 630 -25.30 6.66 21.93
CA LYS A 630 -25.84 6.02 23.13
C LYS A 630 -27.27 5.59 22.88
N GLY A 631 -27.63 4.44 23.43
CA GLY A 631 -28.98 3.92 23.30
C GLY A 631 -29.23 2.70 24.14
N THR A 632 -30.23 1.92 23.74
CA THR A 632 -30.65 0.70 24.45
C THR A 632 -30.76 -0.46 23.48
N VAL A 633 -30.23 -1.61 23.86
CA VAL A 633 -30.41 -2.88 23.14
C VAL A 633 -31.33 -3.77 23.96
N ILE A 634 -32.30 -4.39 23.29
CA ILE A 634 -33.19 -5.39 23.87
C ILE A 634 -33.01 -6.68 23.09
N THR A 635 -32.47 -7.71 23.73
CA THR A 635 -32.31 -9.05 23.14
C THR A 635 -33.26 -10.01 23.85
N VAL A 636 -33.95 -10.82 23.07
CA VAL A 636 -34.86 -11.88 23.53
C VAL A 636 -34.45 -13.16 22.84
N PHE A 637 -34.07 -14.18 23.59
CA PHE A 637 -33.81 -15.51 23.03
C PHE A 637 -34.65 -16.58 23.72
N ALA A 638 -35.00 -17.62 22.97
CA ALA A 638 -35.75 -18.76 23.46
C ALA A 638 -35.12 -20.06 22.96
N VAL A 639 -35.01 -21.04 23.86
CA VAL A 639 -34.41 -22.34 23.53
C VAL A 639 -35.32 -23.13 22.58
N PRO A 640 -34.77 -23.93 21.65
CA PRO A 640 -33.33 -24.15 21.48
C PRO A 640 -32.62 -23.04 20.68
N ASP A 641 -33.31 -22.34 19.77
CA ASP A 641 -32.65 -21.58 18.71
C ASP A 641 -33.46 -20.41 18.15
N LYS A 642 -34.22 -19.69 18.97
CA LYS A 642 -34.93 -18.47 18.55
C LYS A 642 -34.32 -17.22 19.17
N GLU A 643 -34.26 -16.14 18.41
CA GLU A 643 -33.70 -14.85 18.84
C GLU A 643 -34.45 -13.67 18.23
N PHE A 644 -34.58 -12.58 18.97
CA PHE A 644 -35.02 -11.28 18.50
C PHE A 644 -34.18 -10.21 19.20
N GLU A 645 -33.73 -9.22 18.45
CA GLU A 645 -32.96 -8.10 18.97
C GLU A 645 -33.51 -6.78 18.41
N GLU A 646 -33.60 -5.78 19.27
CA GLU A 646 -34.03 -4.43 18.94
C GLU A 646 -33.00 -3.42 19.49
N ASP A 647 -32.34 -2.71 18.58
CA ASP A 647 -31.37 -1.66 18.89
C ASP A 647 -32.06 -0.29 18.76
N LYS A 648 -32.11 0.46 19.86
CA LYS A 648 -32.65 1.82 19.94
C LYS A 648 -31.53 2.83 20.03
N LEU A 649 -31.00 3.23 18.89
CA LEU A 649 -29.86 4.14 18.71
C LEU A 649 -30.28 5.48 18.06
N GLY A 650 -31.58 5.76 17.96
CA GLY A 650 -32.14 6.97 17.38
C GLY A 650 -32.31 6.83 15.87
N ILE A 651 -31.50 7.55 15.08
CA ILE A 651 -31.58 7.45 13.62
C ILE A 651 -30.97 6.15 13.06
N LEU A 652 -30.44 5.31 13.94
CA LEU A 652 -29.80 4.02 13.64
C LEU A 652 -30.57 2.84 14.23
N ASP A 653 -31.87 3.01 14.53
CA ASP A 653 -32.68 1.94 15.06
C ASP A 653 -32.74 0.75 14.09
N ILE A 654 -32.49 -0.47 14.59
CA ILE A 654 -32.61 -1.70 13.80
C ILE A 654 -33.32 -2.78 14.61
N GLU A 655 -33.97 -3.71 13.92
CA GLU A 655 -34.51 -4.94 14.52
C GLU A 655 -33.98 -6.14 13.75
N GLN A 656 -33.73 -7.25 14.43
CA GLN A 656 -33.41 -8.52 13.79
C GLN A 656 -34.03 -9.69 14.54
N GLY A 657 -34.22 -10.81 13.85
CA GLY A 657 -34.78 -12.00 14.47
C GLY A 657 -34.47 -13.28 13.72
N TYR A 658 -34.63 -14.39 14.42
CA TYR A 658 -34.42 -15.74 13.94
C TYR A 658 -35.45 -16.68 14.58
N ASP A 659 -36.23 -17.37 13.75
CA ASP A 659 -37.32 -18.27 14.19
C ASP A 659 -36.91 -19.75 14.31
N GLY A 660 -35.60 -20.03 14.25
CA GLY A 660 -35.03 -21.39 14.16
C GLY A 660 -34.87 -21.89 12.71
N LYS A 661 -35.37 -21.16 11.72
CA LYS A 661 -35.25 -21.52 10.28
C LYS A 661 -34.74 -20.39 9.43
N THR A 662 -35.25 -19.18 9.63
CA THR A 662 -34.98 -18.00 8.80
C THR A 662 -34.57 -16.83 9.68
N ALA A 663 -33.44 -16.21 9.35
CA ALA A 663 -32.96 -15.00 10.01
C ALA A 663 -33.30 -13.78 9.15
N TRP A 664 -33.71 -12.69 9.79
CA TRP A 664 -34.14 -11.48 9.12
C TRP A 664 -33.68 -10.23 9.88
N ARG A 665 -33.60 -9.12 9.17
CA ARG A 665 -33.32 -7.78 9.72
C ARG A 665 -34.29 -6.77 9.13
N ARG A 666 -34.80 -5.87 9.97
CA ARG A 666 -35.35 -4.57 9.61
C ARG A 666 -34.26 -3.51 9.80
N ASP A 667 -33.90 -2.83 8.73
CA ASP A 667 -32.88 -1.77 8.76
C ASP A 667 -33.42 -0.44 9.32
N THR A 668 -32.56 0.58 9.33
CA THR A 668 -32.83 1.95 9.82
C THR A 668 -33.86 2.73 9.01
N ASN A 669 -34.18 2.25 7.81
CA ASN A 669 -35.15 2.83 6.88
C ASN A 669 -36.42 1.97 6.76
N GLY A 670 -36.53 0.91 7.56
CA GLY A 670 -37.69 0.03 7.63
C GLY A 670 -37.71 -1.12 6.61
N ASN A 671 -36.63 -1.33 5.84
CA ASN A 671 -36.56 -2.47 4.92
C ASN A 671 -36.33 -3.77 5.66
N ILE A 672 -37.11 -4.78 5.30
CA ILE A 672 -36.97 -6.12 5.87
C ILE A 672 -36.35 -7.06 4.85
N ARG A 673 -35.20 -7.64 5.19
CA ARG A 673 -34.51 -8.64 4.38
C ARG A 673 -34.09 -9.86 5.19
N PRO A 674 -33.83 -11.01 4.54
CA PRO A 674 -33.07 -12.08 5.17
C PRO A 674 -31.65 -11.61 5.55
N LEU A 675 -31.10 -12.16 6.64
CA LEU A 675 -29.68 -12.01 6.92
C LEU A 675 -28.84 -12.77 5.88
N GLY A 676 -27.70 -12.21 5.50
CA GLY A 676 -26.73 -12.87 4.65
C GLY A 676 -26.09 -14.08 5.33
N SER A 677 -25.37 -14.90 4.55
CA SER A 677 -24.70 -16.10 5.05
C SER A 677 -23.72 -15.80 6.18
N ASP A 678 -22.99 -14.69 6.10
CA ASP A 678 -21.98 -14.35 7.10
C ASP A 678 -22.62 -13.75 8.37
N GLU A 679 -23.62 -12.88 8.20
CA GLU A 679 -24.44 -12.34 9.29
C GLU A 679 -25.18 -13.45 10.05
N THR A 680 -25.74 -14.42 9.34
CA THR A 680 -26.43 -15.57 9.95
C THR A 680 -25.48 -16.40 10.80
N LYS A 681 -24.22 -16.59 10.37
CA LYS A 681 -23.24 -17.32 11.20
C LYS A 681 -22.86 -16.55 12.47
N ASN A 682 -22.76 -15.23 12.39
CA ASN A 682 -22.52 -14.39 13.57
C ASN A 682 -23.68 -14.51 14.57
N LEU A 683 -24.92 -14.43 14.09
CA LEU A 683 -26.12 -14.67 14.91
C LEU A 683 -26.10 -16.07 15.55
N ARG A 684 -25.77 -17.11 14.77
CA ARG A 684 -25.70 -18.50 15.28
C ARG A 684 -24.63 -18.66 16.36
N ASN A 685 -23.53 -17.91 16.29
CA ASN A 685 -22.52 -17.89 17.34
C ASN A 685 -23.07 -17.27 18.63
N GLN A 686 -23.66 -16.09 18.54
CA GLN A 686 -24.26 -15.40 19.67
C GLN A 686 -25.31 -16.28 20.36
N LEU A 687 -26.25 -16.83 19.58
CA LEU A 687 -27.31 -17.68 20.09
C LEU A 687 -26.81 -18.96 20.77
N PHE A 688 -25.74 -19.56 20.26
CA PHE A 688 -25.12 -20.74 20.86
C PHE A 688 -24.58 -20.46 22.28
N PHE A 689 -24.06 -19.26 22.52
CA PHE A 689 -23.58 -18.86 23.84
C PHE A 689 -24.72 -18.36 24.75
N ASP A 690 -25.62 -17.53 24.23
CA ASP A 690 -26.76 -16.98 24.99
C ASP A 690 -27.69 -18.08 25.51
N THR A 691 -27.89 -19.13 24.71
CA THR A 691 -28.67 -20.32 25.12
C THR A 691 -27.86 -21.36 25.90
N ASN A 692 -26.59 -21.09 26.26
CA ASN A 692 -25.71 -22.04 26.94
C ASN A 692 -25.63 -23.42 26.24
N SER A 693 -25.77 -23.46 24.91
CA SER A 693 -25.85 -24.69 24.13
C SER A 693 -24.56 -25.52 24.16
N TYR A 694 -23.43 -24.91 24.51
CA TYR A 694 -22.13 -25.57 24.67
C TYR A 694 -22.00 -26.44 25.92
N VAL A 695 -22.92 -26.32 26.89
CA VAL A 695 -22.93 -27.11 28.13
C VAL A 695 -24.22 -27.89 28.37
N ILE A 696 -25.31 -27.57 27.67
CA ILE A 696 -26.59 -28.29 27.80
C ILE A 696 -26.82 -29.20 26.59
N PRO A 697 -26.81 -30.54 26.76
CA PRO A 697 -27.12 -31.49 25.70
C PRO A 697 -28.51 -31.27 25.09
N GLY A 698 -28.66 -31.52 23.79
CA GLY A 698 -29.96 -31.43 23.10
C GLY A 698 -30.39 -30.02 22.68
N ARG A 699 -29.58 -28.99 22.94
CA ARG A 699 -29.73 -27.65 22.35
C ARG A 699 -28.93 -27.54 21.03
N ILE A 700 -28.54 -26.34 20.61
CA ILE A 700 -27.83 -26.12 19.34
C ILE A 700 -26.53 -26.96 19.32
N PRO A 701 -26.34 -27.86 18.36
CA PRO A 701 -25.12 -28.67 18.30
C PRO A 701 -23.87 -27.82 18.05
N GLY A 702 -22.74 -28.27 18.56
CA GLY A 702 -21.45 -27.61 18.32
C GLY A 702 -20.28 -28.48 18.72
N LYS A 703 -19.13 -28.25 18.11
CA LYS A 703 -17.88 -28.91 18.49
C LYS A 703 -17.11 -28.04 19.49
N ILE A 704 -16.87 -28.57 20.68
CA ILE A 704 -16.01 -27.94 21.69
C ILE A 704 -14.72 -28.75 21.85
N THR A 705 -13.58 -28.05 21.76
CA THR A 705 -12.24 -28.62 21.94
C THR A 705 -11.46 -27.82 22.98
N LEU A 706 -10.88 -28.49 23.98
CA LEU A 706 -9.97 -27.85 24.93
C LEU A 706 -8.57 -27.75 24.33
N ARG A 707 -7.98 -26.56 24.33
CA ARG A 707 -6.57 -26.39 23.95
C ARG A 707 -5.65 -26.98 25.02
N PRO A 708 -4.51 -27.60 24.64
CA PRO A 708 -3.56 -28.17 25.61
C PRO A 708 -2.90 -27.14 26.52
N GLN A 709 -2.84 -25.88 26.09
CA GLN A 709 -2.18 -24.77 26.77
C GLN A 709 -3.23 -23.73 27.18
N THR A 710 -3.06 -23.15 28.36
CA THR A 710 -3.81 -21.97 28.83
C THR A 710 -3.33 -20.71 28.12
N ASP A 711 -4.11 -19.63 28.19
CA ASP A 711 -3.68 -18.30 27.73
C ASP A 711 -2.41 -17.90 28.51
N PRO A 712 -1.26 -17.67 27.86
CA PRO A 712 -0.02 -17.35 28.56
C PRO A 712 -0.07 -16.01 29.30
N ALA A 713 -0.95 -15.08 28.89
CA ALA A 713 -1.04 -13.76 29.50
C ALA A 713 -1.85 -13.77 30.81
N THR A 714 -2.96 -14.50 30.83
CA THR A 714 -3.93 -14.47 31.95
C THR A 714 -3.95 -15.77 32.76
N GLY A 715 -3.49 -16.88 32.18
CA GLY A 715 -3.63 -18.22 32.74
C GLY A 715 -5.01 -18.85 32.48
N ASP A 716 -5.86 -18.23 31.66
CA ASP A 716 -7.22 -18.71 31.37
C ASP A 716 -7.21 -20.05 30.64
N PHE A 717 -8.22 -20.88 30.90
CA PHE A 717 -8.46 -22.06 30.08
C PHE A 717 -9.03 -21.64 28.73
N VAL A 718 -8.52 -22.21 27.64
CA VAL A 718 -8.90 -21.83 26.28
C VAL A 718 -9.67 -22.96 25.60
N LEU A 719 -10.90 -22.67 25.19
CA LEU A 719 -11.77 -23.58 24.44
C LEU A 719 -11.96 -23.08 23.01
N ASP A 720 -11.83 -23.96 22.03
CA ASP A 720 -12.28 -23.71 20.66
C ASP A 720 -13.68 -24.27 20.48
N ALA A 721 -14.62 -23.39 20.16
CA ALA A 721 -16.01 -23.69 19.86
C ALA A 721 -16.28 -23.52 18.36
N LEU A 722 -17.00 -24.47 17.77
CA LEU A 722 -17.57 -24.33 16.43
C LEU A 722 -19.05 -24.71 16.50
N PRO A 723 -19.95 -23.74 16.65
CA PRO A 723 -21.39 -23.96 16.61
C PRO A 723 -21.84 -24.48 15.24
N GLU A 724 -22.89 -25.31 15.20
CA GLU A 724 -23.49 -25.74 13.94
C GLU A 724 -24.12 -24.56 13.20
N GLY A 725 -23.63 -24.32 11.98
CA GLY A 725 -24.03 -23.16 11.17
C GLY A 725 -23.38 -21.85 11.62
N GLY A 726 -22.40 -21.89 12.55
CA GLY A 726 -21.66 -20.74 13.04
C GLY A 726 -20.22 -20.62 12.52
N LYS A 727 -19.43 -19.72 13.10
CA LYS A 727 -17.99 -19.52 12.88
C LYS A 727 -17.16 -20.11 14.02
N PRO A 728 -15.88 -20.48 13.79
CA PRO A 728 -14.96 -20.81 14.87
C PRO A 728 -14.81 -19.63 15.85
N THR A 729 -15.03 -19.92 17.13
CA THR A 729 -14.91 -18.98 18.25
C THR A 729 -13.95 -19.55 19.29
N THR A 730 -13.09 -18.72 19.87
CA THR A 730 -12.22 -19.04 20.99
C THR A 730 -12.79 -18.44 22.27
N LEU A 731 -13.00 -19.26 23.30
CA LEU A 731 -13.47 -18.84 24.62
C LEU A 731 -12.35 -18.93 25.65
N PHE A 732 -12.34 -18.00 26.59
CA PHE A 732 -11.37 -17.92 27.67
C PHE A 732 -12.10 -17.96 29.00
N LEU A 733 -11.80 -18.96 29.82
CA LEU A 733 -12.43 -19.20 31.11
C LEU A 733 -11.46 -18.93 32.23
N ASP A 734 -11.86 -18.08 33.19
CA ASP A 734 -11.03 -17.74 34.34
C ASP A 734 -10.80 -18.98 35.22
N PRO A 735 -9.55 -19.27 35.63
CA PRO A 735 -9.22 -20.52 36.30
C PRO A 735 -9.73 -20.63 37.74
N LYS A 736 -10.23 -19.53 38.33
CA LYS A 736 -10.72 -19.49 39.73
C LYS A 736 -12.24 -19.62 39.79
N THR A 737 -12.92 -18.90 38.91
CA THR A 737 -14.37 -18.78 38.86
C THR A 737 -14.99 -19.74 37.84
N PHE A 738 -14.19 -20.24 36.89
CA PHE A 738 -14.62 -21.02 35.74
C PHE A 738 -15.61 -20.31 34.82
N LEU A 739 -15.80 -18.99 34.94
CA LEU A 739 -16.70 -18.21 34.07
C LEU A 739 -15.97 -17.76 32.80
N ILE A 740 -16.72 -17.57 31.71
CA ILE A 740 -16.18 -17.01 30.46
C ILE A 740 -15.86 -15.53 30.70
N VAL A 741 -14.61 -15.13 30.49
CA VAL A 741 -14.17 -13.73 30.67
C VAL A 741 -13.88 -13.04 29.35
N LYS A 742 -13.65 -13.82 28.28
CA LYS A 742 -13.36 -13.30 26.95
C LYS A 742 -13.81 -14.29 25.88
N GLU A 743 -14.35 -13.76 24.80
CA GLU A 743 -14.63 -14.44 23.54
C GLU A 743 -13.83 -13.78 22.42
N GLN A 744 -13.33 -14.58 21.47
CA GLN A 744 -12.72 -14.10 20.24
C GLN A 744 -13.19 -14.87 19.01
N HIS A 745 -13.53 -14.16 17.95
CA HIS A 745 -13.79 -14.76 16.64
C HIS A 745 -13.30 -13.83 15.52
N ASN A 746 -13.12 -14.38 14.32
CA ASN A 746 -12.79 -13.57 13.16
C ASN A 746 -14.07 -13.13 12.45
N ASP A 747 -14.24 -11.82 12.31
CA ASP A 747 -15.26 -11.22 11.47
C ASP A 747 -14.57 -10.53 10.28
N ASP A 748 -14.79 -11.07 9.09
CA ASP A 748 -14.09 -10.67 7.86
C ASP A 748 -12.54 -10.60 8.01
N ASN A 749 -11.97 -11.60 8.70
CA ASN A 749 -10.54 -11.70 9.08
C ASN A 749 -10.00 -10.56 9.96
N VAL A 750 -10.89 -9.80 10.61
CA VAL A 750 -10.58 -8.97 11.76
C VAL A 750 -10.92 -9.73 13.03
N LEU A 751 -9.95 -9.83 13.93
CA LEU A 751 -10.16 -10.45 15.23
C LEU A 751 -11.05 -9.53 16.06
N VAL A 752 -12.29 -9.95 16.30
CA VAL A 752 -13.21 -9.30 17.23
C VAL A 752 -13.05 -9.99 18.58
N SER A 753 -12.88 -9.18 19.62
CA SER A 753 -12.75 -9.65 20.99
C SER A 753 -13.84 -9.02 21.85
N THR A 754 -14.61 -9.86 22.54
CA THR A 754 -15.60 -9.43 23.53
C THR A 754 -15.11 -9.85 24.91
N THR A 755 -15.08 -8.94 25.87
CA THR A 755 -14.76 -9.23 27.27
C THR A 755 -16.01 -9.11 28.13
N TYR A 756 -16.14 -10.00 29.11
CA TYR A 756 -17.31 -10.12 29.97
C TYR A 756 -16.94 -9.85 31.43
N GLY A 757 -17.82 -9.16 32.16
CA GLY A 757 -17.62 -8.85 33.57
C GLY A 757 -18.93 -8.62 34.31
N ASP A 758 -18.80 -8.30 35.61
CA ASP A 758 -19.92 -8.04 36.51
C ASP A 758 -20.97 -9.17 36.48
N TYR A 759 -20.54 -10.41 36.74
CA TYR A 759 -21.45 -11.55 36.75
C TYR A 759 -22.41 -11.49 37.93
N ARG A 760 -23.72 -11.56 37.66
CA ARG A 760 -24.78 -11.53 38.69
C ARG A 760 -25.74 -12.70 38.53
N THR A 761 -26.27 -13.18 39.65
CA THR A 761 -27.23 -14.27 39.68
C THR A 761 -28.65 -13.76 39.45
N VAL A 762 -29.37 -14.36 38.50
CA VAL A 762 -30.79 -14.14 38.20
C VAL A 762 -31.45 -15.51 38.05
N ASP A 763 -32.49 -15.79 38.83
CA ASP A 763 -33.19 -17.08 38.89
C ASP A 763 -32.26 -18.31 39.07
N GLY A 764 -31.20 -18.13 39.84
CA GLY A 764 -30.22 -19.18 40.13
C GLY A 764 -29.10 -19.34 39.10
N VAL A 765 -29.12 -18.59 37.99
CA VAL A 765 -28.10 -18.64 36.93
C VAL A 765 -27.31 -17.33 36.86
N ARG A 766 -26.00 -17.39 36.62
CA ARG A 766 -25.11 -16.23 36.51
C ARG A 766 -25.02 -15.72 35.08
N PHE A 767 -25.26 -14.42 34.92
CA PHE A 767 -25.16 -13.70 33.64
C PHE A 767 -24.16 -12.55 33.73
N PRO A 768 -23.41 -12.22 32.66
CA PRO A 768 -22.56 -11.04 32.63
C PRO A 768 -23.38 -9.76 32.51
N PHE A 769 -23.12 -8.75 33.36
CA PHE A 769 -23.79 -7.43 33.28
C PHE A 769 -22.94 -6.34 32.63
N ALA A 770 -21.68 -6.64 32.28
CA ALA A 770 -20.82 -5.75 31.53
C ALA A 770 -20.17 -6.49 30.36
N GLN A 771 -20.22 -5.90 29.17
CA GLN A 771 -19.52 -6.39 28.00
C GLN A 771 -18.77 -5.26 27.30
N HIS A 772 -17.59 -5.57 26.78
CA HIS A 772 -16.79 -4.65 25.98
C HIS A 772 -16.24 -5.39 24.76
N THR A 773 -16.69 -4.96 23.58
CA THR A 773 -16.31 -5.52 22.29
C THR A 773 -15.36 -4.56 21.58
N THR A 774 -14.24 -5.08 21.10
CA THR A 774 -13.23 -4.32 20.35
C THR A 774 -12.72 -5.12 19.16
N ASN A 775 -12.39 -4.39 18.09
CA ASN A 775 -11.71 -4.92 16.90
C ASN A 775 -10.22 -4.55 16.87
N GLY A 776 -9.68 -4.03 17.99
CA GLY A 776 -8.33 -3.50 18.12
C GLY A 776 -8.25 -1.97 17.99
N ASN A 777 -9.29 -1.31 17.48
CA ASN A 777 -9.38 0.14 17.41
C ASN A 777 -10.38 0.69 18.41
N THR A 778 -9.87 1.22 19.53
CA THR A 778 -10.67 1.71 20.66
C THR A 778 -11.65 2.82 20.30
N ARG A 779 -11.47 3.48 19.15
CA ARG A 779 -12.41 4.47 18.62
C ARG A 779 -13.79 3.87 18.38
N TYR A 780 -13.86 2.61 17.95
CA TYR A 780 -15.10 1.96 17.50
C TYR A 780 -15.58 0.87 18.47
N ASP A 781 -15.04 0.86 19.69
CA ASP A 781 -15.44 -0.09 20.70
C ASP A 781 -16.94 0.03 21.00
N ILE A 782 -17.54 -1.10 21.35
CA ILE A 782 -18.92 -1.20 21.80
C ILE A 782 -18.89 -1.59 23.27
N VAL A 783 -19.54 -0.77 24.10
CA VAL A 783 -19.66 -1.02 25.54
C VAL A 783 -21.13 -1.26 25.87
N LEU A 784 -21.44 -2.44 26.38
CA LEU A 784 -22.78 -2.83 26.82
C LEU A 784 -22.82 -2.97 28.34
N LYS A 785 -23.85 -2.38 28.95
CA LYS A 785 -24.15 -2.49 30.39
C LYS A 785 -25.58 -2.96 30.58
N VAL A 786 -25.74 -4.19 31.02
CA VAL A 786 -27.06 -4.81 31.25
C VAL A 786 -27.77 -4.10 32.39
N ILE A 787 -29.04 -3.74 32.16
CA ILE A 787 -29.95 -3.14 33.13
C ILE A 787 -30.77 -4.25 33.79
N THR A 788 -31.40 -5.11 32.98
CA THR A 788 -32.26 -6.19 33.44
C THR A 788 -32.04 -7.46 32.63
N THR A 789 -32.12 -8.60 33.32
CA THR A 789 -32.25 -9.93 32.74
C THR A 789 -33.51 -10.54 33.34
N GLU A 790 -34.42 -10.99 32.48
CA GLU A 790 -35.69 -11.60 32.87
C GLU A 790 -35.79 -12.98 32.23
N ASN A 791 -35.83 -14.05 33.03
CA ASN A 791 -35.93 -15.42 32.50
C ASN A 791 -37.39 -15.90 32.43
N ASN A 792 -37.62 -16.88 31.59
CA ASN A 792 -38.92 -17.51 31.34
C ASN A 792 -40.03 -16.51 30.97
N VAL A 793 -39.64 -15.46 30.25
CA VAL A 793 -40.56 -14.45 29.71
C VAL A 793 -41.52 -15.10 28.72
N LYS A 794 -42.82 -14.83 28.87
CA LYS A 794 -43.84 -15.30 27.92
C LYS A 794 -43.78 -14.43 26.67
N VAL A 795 -43.21 -14.98 25.60
CA VAL A 795 -43.07 -14.32 24.30
C VAL A 795 -43.85 -15.11 23.26
N ALA A 796 -44.58 -14.40 22.39
CA ALA A 796 -45.30 -15.02 21.30
C ALA A 796 -44.32 -15.44 20.19
N ASP A 797 -44.56 -16.58 19.54
CA ASP A 797 -43.72 -17.05 18.43
C ASP A 797 -43.63 -16.03 17.27
N SER A 798 -44.64 -15.19 17.11
CA SER A 798 -44.67 -14.11 16.12
C SER A 798 -43.58 -13.05 16.31
N LEU A 799 -42.97 -12.94 17.50
CA LEU A 799 -41.86 -12.01 17.75
C LEU A 799 -40.62 -12.37 16.92
N PHE A 800 -40.35 -13.66 16.78
CA PHE A 800 -39.18 -14.18 16.08
C PHE A 800 -39.39 -14.29 14.57
N GLN A 801 -40.65 -14.26 14.13
CA GLN A 801 -41.03 -14.40 12.74
C GLN A 801 -40.79 -13.09 11.98
N ARG A 802 -40.40 -13.23 10.71
CA ARG A 802 -40.20 -12.09 9.81
C ARG A 802 -41.50 -11.24 9.73
N PRO A 803 -41.46 -9.95 10.07
CA PRO A 803 -42.62 -9.08 9.94
C PRO A 803 -42.97 -8.80 8.47
N ALA A 804 -44.18 -8.32 8.22
CA ALA A 804 -44.58 -7.84 6.89
C ALA A 804 -43.78 -6.59 6.49
N GLN A 805 -43.47 -6.45 5.20
CA GLN A 805 -42.81 -5.27 4.66
C GLN A 805 -43.64 -4.00 4.94
N SER A 806 -43.01 -2.95 5.48
CA SER A 806 -43.59 -1.61 5.59
C SER A 806 -42.73 -0.63 4.82
N GLY A 807 -43.20 -0.13 3.66
CA GLY A 807 -42.40 0.75 2.80
C GLY A 807 -42.45 2.23 3.20
N GLN A 808 -41.31 2.92 3.15
CA GLN A 808 -41.20 4.40 3.19
C GLN A 808 -41.07 5.04 1.80
N PHE A 809 -41.32 4.26 0.76
CA PHE A 809 -41.13 4.66 -0.62
C PHE A 809 -42.44 4.99 -1.34
N ALA A 810 -42.38 5.95 -2.26
CA ALA A 810 -43.40 6.12 -3.29
C ALA A 810 -42.81 6.43 -4.67
N PHE A 811 -43.46 5.94 -5.71
CA PHE A 811 -43.29 6.51 -7.05
C PHE A 811 -43.78 7.96 -7.03
N VAL A 812 -43.02 8.85 -7.66
CA VAL A 812 -43.37 10.28 -7.72
C VAL A 812 -44.73 10.48 -8.40
N THR A 813 -45.04 9.67 -9.41
CA THR A 813 -46.37 9.62 -10.02
C THR A 813 -47.28 8.69 -9.23
N PRO A 814 -48.36 9.19 -8.61
CA PRO A 814 -49.29 8.34 -7.85
C PRO A 814 -49.87 7.22 -8.70
N GLY A 815 -49.87 5.99 -8.17
CA GLY A 815 -50.40 4.80 -8.85
C GLY A 815 -49.49 4.21 -9.93
N ALA A 816 -48.34 4.81 -10.23
CA ALA A 816 -47.35 4.19 -11.11
C ALA A 816 -46.74 2.96 -10.44
N THR A 817 -46.46 1.92 -11.24
CA THR A 817 -45.78 0.69 -10.80
C THR A 817 -44.37 0.58 -11.38
N SER A 818 -43.98 1.52 -12.23
CA SER A 818 -42.63 1.61 -12.79
C SER A 818 -42.30 3.03 -13.21
N ALA A 819 -41.02 3.39 -13.15
CA ALA A 819 -40.53 4.64 -13.71
C ALA A 819 -39.12 4.47 -14.30
N THR A 820 -38.86 5.14 -15.43
CA THR A 820 -37.58 5.09 -16.14
C THR A 820 -36.94 6.47 -16.17
N VAL A 821 -35.65 6.54 -15.82
CA VAL A 821 -34.85 7.76 -15.85
C VAL A 821 -33.55 7.54 -16.61
N PRO A 822 -33.01 8.57 -17.29
CA PRO A 822 -31.69 8.49 -17.89
C PRO A 822 -30.60 8.51 -16.81
N PHE A 823 -29.42 7.97 -17.15
CA PHE A 823 -28.21 8.12 -16.35
C PHE A 823 -27.01 8.51 -17.21
N ASP A 824 -26.05 9.18 -16.60
CA ASP A 824 -24.73 9.40 -17.20
C ASP A 824 -23.81 8.24 -16.83
N PHE A 825 -23.08 7.71 -17.81
CA PHE A 825 -22.11 6.63 -17.60
C PHE A 825 -20.72 7.04 -18.09
N ASP A 826 -19.87 7.41 -17.16
CA ASP A 826 -18.57 8.04 -17.42
C ASP A 826 -17.50 7.41 -16.54
N ASP A 827 -16.41 6.94 -17.15
CA ASP A 827 -15.29 6.25 -16.46
C ASP A 827 -15.69 5.06 -15.55
N GLY A 828 -16.85 4.44 -15.79
CA GLY A 828 -17.36 3.32 -14.99
C GLY A 828 -18.41 3.73 -13.96
N GLU A 829 -18.66 5.02 -13.74
CA GLU A 829 -19.60 5.47 -12.73
C GLU A 829 -21.00 5.72 -13.32
N ILE A 830 -22.05 5.26 -12.63
CA ILE A 830 -23.46 5.51 -12.98
C ILE A 830 -23.95 6.72 -12.19
N ALA A 831 -24.09 7.88 -12.84
CA ALA A 831 -24.53 9.11 -12.19
C ALA A 831 -26.01 9.41 -12.44
N LEU A 832 -26.73 9.72 -11.36
CA LEU A 832 -28.15 10.08 -11.35
C LEU A 832 -28.34 11.50 -10.82
N SER A 833 -29.29 12.24 -11.41
CA SER A 833 -29.77 13.50 -10.84
C SER A 833 -30.73 13.24 -9.69
N VAL A 834 -30.53 13.95 -8.58
CA VAL A 834 -31.35 13.84 -7.37
C VAL A 834 -31.67 15.21 -6.79
N THR A 835 -32.67 15.25 -5.91
CA THR A 835 -32.84 16.34 -4.94
C THR A 835 -32.77 15.81 -3.51
N VAL A 836 -31.92 16.41 -2.68
CA VAL A 836 -31.76 16.07 -1.25
C VAL A 836 -32.24 17.27 -0.43
N ASN A 837 -33.29 17.08 0.37
CA ASN A 837 -34.00 18.16 1.07
C ASN A 837 -34.33 19.35 0.14
N GLY A 838 -34.81 19.05 -1.07
CA GLY A 838 -35.13 20.04 -2.12
C GLY A 838 -33.93 20.67 -2.84
N ARG A 839 -32.67 20.36 -2.46
CA ARG A 839 -31.50 20.86 -3.17
C ARG A 839 -31.07 19.90 -4.28
N PRO A 840 -30.90 20.36 -5.53
CA PRO A 840 -30.44 19.51 -6.62
C PRO A 840 -28.99 19.08 -6.42
N GLY A 841 -28.67 17.87 -6.87
CA GLY A 841 -27.33 17.31 -6.87
C GLY A 841 -27.22 16.09 -7.77
N ARG A 842 -26.04 15.46 -7.78
CA ARG A 842 -25.81 14.18 -8.45
C ARG A 842 -25.29 13.15 -7.46
N VAL A 843 -25.75 11.92 -7.58
CA VAL A 843 -25.23 10.78 -6.81
C VAL A 843 -24.74 9.71 -7.76
N PHE A 844 -23.81 8.89 -7.29
CA PHE A 844 -23.48 7.64 -7.94
C PHE A 844 -24.35 6.50 -7.43
N LEU A 845 -24.86 5.68 -8.35
CA LEU A 845 -25.50 4.41 -8.00
C LEU A 845 -24.41 3.38 -7.70
N ASP A 846 -24.33 2.97 -6.45
CA ASP A 846 -23.28 2.12 -5.93
C ASP A 846 -23.91 0.93 -5.19
N SER A 847 -24.05 -0.21 -5.87
CA SER A 847 -24.55 -1.44 -5.23
C SER A 847 -23.59 -1.99 -4.17
N GLY A 848 -22.33 -1.54 -4.13
CA GLY A 848 -21.36 -1.80 -3.08
C GLY A 848 -21.58 -0.98 -1.80
N ALA A 849 -22.49 0.00 -1.82
CA ALA A 849 -22.85 0.79 -0.65
C ALA A 849 -24.05 0.19 0.12
N SER A 850 -23.90 0.04 1.44
CA SER A 850 -24.96 -0.44 2.34
C SER A 850 -26.11 0.55 2.58
N GLY A 851 -26.08 1.73 1.95
CA GLY A 851 -27.13 2.74 2.08
C GLY A 851 -26.85 4.03 1.32
N ILE A 852 -27.51 5.12 1.72
CA ILE A 852 -27.26 6.48 1.21
C ILE A 852 -26.07 7.10 1.94
N ALA A 853 -25.04 7.49 1.18
CA ALA A 853 -23.86 8.15 1.71
C ALA A 853 -23.68 9.54 1.08
N LEU A 854 -23.96 10.61 1.81
CA LEU A 854 -23.74 11.98 1.37
C LEU A 854 -22.28 12.40 1.52
N SER A 855 -21.78 13.25 0.63
CA SER A 855 -20.51 13.92 0.88
C SER A 855 -20.63 14.80 2.13
N LYS A 856 -19.57 14.87 2.95
CA LYS A 856 -19.57 15.75 4.13
C LYS A 856 -19.87 17.21 3.74
N ALA A 857 -19.36 17.68 2.60
CA ALA A 857 -19.64 19.02 2.10
C ALA A 857 -21.14 19.23 1.83
N THR A 858 -21.84 18.22 1.30
CA THR A 858 -23.28 18.26 1.07
C THR A 858 -24.05 18.27 2.39
N ALA A 859 -23.70 17.39 3.33
CA ALA A 859 -24.31 17.36 4.65
C ALA A 859 -24.13 18.67 5.42
N ASP A 860 -22.92 19.24 5.40
CA ASP A 860 -22.61 20.54 6.01
C ASP A 860 -23.40 21.67 5.35
N ALA A 861 -23.48 21.69 4.02
CA ALA A 861 -24.24 22.70 3.28
C ALA A 861 -25.74 22.64 3.57
N LEU A 862 -26.27 21.45 3.84
CA LEU A 862 -27.65 21.20 4.27
C LEU A 862 -27.85 21.39 5.78
N LYS A 863 -26.77 21.60 6.54
CA LYS A 863 -26.77 21.73 8.00
C LYS A 863 -27.40 20.52 8.71
N LEU A 864 -27.10 19.32 8.21
CA LEU A 864 -27.62 18.08 8.80
C LEU A 864 -26.91 17.79 10.13
N PRO A 865 -27.63 17.57 11.24
CA PRO A 865 -27.04 17.16 12.51
C PRO A 865 -26.40 15.76 12.40
N GLN A 866 -25.24 15.59 13.03
CA GLN A 866 -24.50 14.31 13.07
C GLN A 866 -24.74 13.60 14.40
N ALA A 867 -25.03 12.31 14.35
CA ALA A 867 -25.25 11.46 15.52
C ALA A 867 -24.06 10.53 15.76
N GLY A 868 -22.91 11.09 16.16
CA GLY A 868 -21.69 10.32 16.46
C GLY A 868 -20.93 9.84 15.22
N PHE A 869 -20.23 8.72 15.35
CA PHE A 869 -19.47 8.11 14.25
C PHE A 869 -19.47 6.57 14.33
N LEU A 870 -19.40 5.92 13.17
CA LEU A 870 -19.26 4.47 13.02
C LEU A 870 -18.05 4.16 12.13
N GLU A 871 -17.52 2.93 12.18
CA GLU A 871 -16.48 2.49 11.25
C GLU A 871 -17.11 2.02 9.93
N ALA A 872 -16.64 2.56 8.80
CA ALA A 872 -16.73 1.89 7.50
C ALA A 872 -15.38 1.28 7.15
N ARG A 873 -15.41 0.12 6.51
CA ARG A 873 -14.25 -0.49 5.85
C ARG A 873 -14.51 -0.58 4.36
N GLY A 874 -13.51 -0.25 3.56
CA GLY A 874 -13.59 -0.36 2.12
C GLY A 874 -12.21 -0.53 1.51
N TYR A 875 -12.13 -0.62 0.18
CA TYR A 875 -10.93 -1.05 -0.54
C TYR A 875 -9.61 -0.34 -0.14
N GLY A 876 -9.69 0.91 0.33
CA GLY A 876 -8.54 1.69 0.74
C GLY A 876 -8.21 1.67 2.25
N GLY A 877 -9.04 1.05 3.11
CA GLY A 877 -8.85 1.01 4.56
C GLY A 877 -10.16 1.27 5.33
N SER A 878 -10.07 1.92 6.50
CA SER A 878 -11.26 2.34 7.26
C SER A 878 -11.45 3.85 7.35
N ALA A 879 -12.70 4.27 7.53
CA ALA A 879 -13.10 5.67 7.63
C ALA A 879 -14.27 5.85 8.61
N ASP A 880 -14.41 7.06 9.16
CA ASP A 880 -15.58 7.43 9.94
C ASP A 880 -16.80 7.62 9.01
N LEU A 881 -17.89 6.92 9.32
CA LEU A 881 -19.23 7.25 8.86
C LEU A 881 -19.89 8.15 9.89
N LEU A 882 -20.51 9.25 9.44
CA LEU A 882 -21.19 10.20 10.32
C LEU A 882 -22.70 10.10 10.10
N PRO A 883 -23.47 9.41 10.96
CA PRO A 883 -24.91 9.25 10.78
C PRO A 883 -25.65 10.60 10.72
N VAL A 884 -26.54 10.76 9.76
CA VAL A 884 -27.37 11.96 9.53
C VAL A 884 -28.79 11.58 9.12
N LYS A 885 -29.77 12.46 9.37
CA LYS A 885 -31.15 12.29 8.89
C LYS A 885 -31.41 13.14 7.65
N VAL A 886 -32.00 12.54 6.62
CA VAL A 886 -32.42 13.21 5.37
C VAL A 886 -33.94 13.17 5.29
N HIS A 887 -34.58 14.34 5.18
CA HIS A 887 -36.05 14.44 5.16
C HIS A 887 -36.65 14.03 3.82
N THR A 888 -36.00 14.38 2.72
CA THR A 888 -36.45 13.97 1.39
C THR A 888 -35.26 13.65 0.52
N PHE A 889 -35.22 12.44 -0.02
CA PHE A 889 -34.32 12.03 -1.10
C PHE A 889 -35.16 11.63 -2.30
N GLU A 890 -34.98 12.31 -3.43
CA GLU A 890 -35.82 12.09 -4.61
C GLU A 890 -34.95 11.99 -5.87
N ILE A 891 -35.26 11.00 -6.72
CA ILE A 891 -34.84 10.95 -8.12
C ILE A 891 -36.02 11.51 -8.92
N PRO A 892 -35.93 12.75 -9.44
CA PRO A 892 -37.06 13.43 -10.05
C PRO A 892 -37.72 12.61 -11.17
N GLY A 893 -39.05 12.55 -11.14
CA GLY A 893 -39.85 11.81 -12.12
C GLY A 893 -39.85 10.29 -11.95
N ALA A 894 -39.14 9.75 -10.96
CA ALA A 894 -39.14 8.32 -10.65
C ALA A 894 -39.60 8.05 -9.23
N VAL A 895 -38.77 8.39 -8.25
CA VAL A 895 -38.85 7.80 -6.93
C VAL A 895 -38.53 8.78 -5.82
N ARG A 896 -39.25 8.66 -4.70
CA ARG A 896 -39.04 9.48 -3.51
C ARG A 896 -38.99 8.62 -2.25
N LEU A 897 -38.01 8.95 -1.40
CA LEU A 897 -37.87 8.46 -0.04
C LEU A 897 -38.03 9.62 0.93
N SER A 898 -38.75 9.38 2.03
CA SER A 898 -39.06 10.38 3.04
C SER A 898 -38.53 9.95 4.41
N ASP A 899 -37.88 10.88 5.09
CA ASP A 899 -37.29 10.71 6.42
C ASP A 899 -36.41 9.46 6.53
N VAL A 900 -35.35 9.41 5.72
CA VAL A 900 -34.37 8.32 5.70
C VAL A 900 -33.13 8.65 6.53
N ALA A 901 -32.58 7.63 7.17
CA ALA A 901 -31.21 7.66 7.70
C ALA A 901 -30.22 7.58 6.54
N ALA A 902 -29.14 8.34 6.64
CA ALA A 902 -28.02 8.35 5.71
C ALA A 902 -26.72 8.54 6.51
N VAL A 903 -25.58 8.45 5.83
CA VAL A 903 -24.27 8.76 6.43
C VAL A 903 -23.59 9.88 5.67
N ALA A 904 -22.84 10.74 6.36
CA ALA A 904 -21.97 11.71 5.74
C ALA A 904 -20.52 11.20 5.73
N ILE A 905 -19.88 11.22 4.56
CA ILE A 905 -18.53 10.72 4.35
C ILE A 905 -17.58 11.81 3.85
N PRO A 906 -16.36 11.91 4.41
CA PRO A 906 -15.35 12.85 3.94
C PRO A 906 -14.77 12.37 2.60
N LEU A 907 -15.04 13.11 1.52
CA LEU A 907 -14.45 12.84 0.20
C LEU A 907 -13.18 13.66 -0.02
N PRO A 908 -12.13 13.10 -0.66
CA PRO A 908 -10.92 13.85 -0.98
C PRO A 908 -11.23 15.06 -1.88
N PRO A 909 -10.75 16.28 -1.55
CA PRO A 909 -11.00 17.47 -2.37
C PRO A 909 -10.53 17.33 -3.84
N ALA A 910 -9.53 16.49 -4.08
CA ALA A 910 -9.01 16.21 -5.42
C ALA A 910 -10.04 15.54 -6.34
N LEU A 911 -11.01 14.79 -5.80
CA LEU A 911 -12.06 14.14 -6.58
C LEU A 911 -12.87 15.17 -7.38
N ASN A 912 -13.07 16.37 -6.83
CA ASN A 912 -13.76 17.45 -7.53
C ASN A 912 -13.09 17.76 -8.87
N SER A 913 -11.77 17.72 -9.00
CA SER A 913 -11.08 18.01 -10.27
C SER A 913 -11.39 16.98 -11.36
N PHE A 914 -11.84 15.78 -11.01
CA PHE A 914 -12.18 14.74 -11.98
C PHE A 914 -13.66 14.77 -12.40
N LEU A 915 -14.48 15.60 -11.74
CA LEU A 915 -15.93 15.66 -11.94
C LEU A 915 -16.36 16.99 -12.58
N THR A 916 -17.37 16.93 -13.44
CA THR A 916 -17.97 18.12 -14.08
C THR A 916 -18.81 18.95 -13.10
N GLN A 917 -19.39 18.30 -12.09
CA GLN A 917 -20.15 18.93 -11.01
C GLN A 917 -19.80 18.20 -9.70
N PRO A 918 -19.83 18.88 -8.54
CA PRO A 918 -19.70 18.23 -7.24
C PRO A 918 -20.73 17.12 -7.08
N ILE A 919 -20.34 16.04 -6.41
CA ILE A 919 -21.23 14.94 -6.11
C ILE A 919 -21.82 15.10 -4.72
N ALA A 920 -23.14 14.91 -4.67
CA ALA A 920 -23.92 14.94 -3.46
C ALA A 920 -23.64 13.71 -2.58
N GLY A 921 -23.30 12.57 -3.20
CA GLY A 921 -23.04 11.32 -2.49
C GLY A 921 -23.17 10.07 -3.37
N PHE A 922 -23.43 8.95 -2.73
CA PHE A 922 -23.69 7.64 -3.31
C PHE A 922 -25.04 7.13 -2.81
N VAL A 923 -25.67 6.26 -3.59
CA VAL A 923 -26.92 5.59 -3.23
C VAL A 923 -26.79 4.11 -3.58
N GLY A 924 -27.05 3.24 -2.61
CA GLY A 924 -26.95 1.79 -2.76
C GLY A 924 -28.18 1.05 -2.25
N TYR A 925 -27.99 0.18 -1.26
CA TYR A 925 -29.00 -0.73 -0.74
C TYR A 925 -30.33 -0.06 -0.38
N ASP A 926 -30.33 1.07 0.32
CA ASP A 926 -31.54 1.83 0.70
C ASP A 926 -32.47 2.14 -0.47
N LEU A 927 -31.96 2.23 -1.70
CA LEU A 927 -32.78 2.41 -2.90
C LEU A 927 -33.09 1.07 -3.57
N LEU A 928 -32.07 0.22 -3.74
CA LEU A 928 -32.15 -1.04 -4.49
C LEU A 928 -33.03 -2.09 -3.80
N SER A 929 -33.15 -2.05 -2.48
CA SER A 929 -33.96 -2.98 -1.67
C SER A 929 -35.47 -2.84 -1.91
N HIS A 930 -35.94 -1.69 -2.41
CA HIS A 930 -37.35 -1.42 -2.62
C HIS A 930 -37.85 -1.71 -4.05
N PHE A 931 -36.96 -1.81 -5.03
CA PHE A 931 -37.32 -2.00 -6.45
C PHE A 931 -36.65 -3.20 -7.06
N VAL A 932 -37.36 -3.76 -8.05
CA VAL A 932 -36.64 -4.39 -9.15
C VAL A 932 -36.04 -3.28 -10.00
N THR A 933 -34.71 -3.19 -10.00
CA THR A 933 -33.96 -2.10 -10.67
C THR A 933 -33.26 -2.64 -11.90
N ARG A 934 -33.74 -2.25 -13.08
CA ARG A 934 -33.17 -2.61 -14.39
C ARG A 934 -32.27 -1.51 -14.93
N ILE A 935 -31.01 -1.81 -15.18
CA ILE A 935 -30.00 -0.93 -15.78
C ILE A 935 -29.72 -1.39 -17.21
N ASP A 936 -30.16 -0.60 -18.19
CA ASP A 936 -29.90 -0.79 -19.61
C ASP A 936 -28.74 0.12 -20.03
N PHE A 937 -27.50 -0.39 -19.95
CA PHE A 937 -26.29 0.36 -20.31
C PHE A 937 -26.29 0.84 -21.77
N PRO A 938 -26.67 0.03 -22.78
CA PRO A 938 -26.78 0.50 -24.15
C PRO A 938 -27.73 1.69 -24.33
N LYS A 939 -28.88 1.69 -23.63
CA LYS A 939 -29.85 2.80 -23.71
C LYS A 939 -29.58 3.94 -22.71
N ARG A 940 -28.64 3.76 -21.78
CA ARG A 940 -28.37 4.68 -20.66
C ARG A 940 -29.63 5.01 -19.85
N GLN A 941 -30.41 3.97 -19.53
CA GLN A 941 -31.64 4.10 -18.76
C GLN A 941 -31.65 3.16 -17.55
N ILE A 942 -32.19 3.66 -16.44
CA ILE A 942 -32.54 2.87 -15.27
C ILE A 942 -34.05 2.85 -15.13
N THR A 943 -34.62 1.67 -14.92
CA THR A 943 -36.04 1.49 -14.65
C THR A 943 -36.22 0.90 -13.25
N PHE A 944 -36.95 1.60 -12.40
CA PHE A 944 -37.40 1.12 -11.10
C PHE A 944 -38.79 0.51 -11.26
N ILE A 945 -39.00 -0.71 -10.79
CA ILE A 945 -40.24 -1.47 -10.97
C ILE A 945 -40.71 -1.96 -9.60
N ALA A 946 -42.00 -1.83 -9.32
CA ALA A 946 -42.63 -2.36 -8.12
C ALA A 946 -42.45 -3.89 -8.08
N PRO A 947 -41.92 -4.48 -7.00
CA PRO A 947 -41.54 -5.89 -6.96
C PRO A 947 -42.67 -6.86 -7.35
N ASP A 948 -43.88 -6.62 -6.83
CA ASP A 948 -45.06 -7.48 -7.08
C ASP A 948 -45.57 -7.44 -8.53
N THR A 949 -45.08 -6.50 -9.33
CA THR A 949 -45.50 -6.32 -10.74
C THR A 949 -44.46 -6.81 -11.73
N PHE A 950 -43.25 -7.15 -11.27
CA PHE A 950 -42.18 -7.60 -12.14
C PHE A 950 -42.38 -9.07 -12.55
N LEU A 951 -42.54 -9.29 -13.86
CA LEU A 951 -42.60 -10.61 -14.46
C LEU A 951 -41.36 -10.82 -15.33
N ALA A 952 -40.44 -11.65 -14.85
CA ALA A 952 -39.24 -12.00 -15.60
C ALA A 952 -39.59 -12.72 -16.91
N THR A 953 -38.95 -12.32 -17.99
CA THR A 953 -39.06 -12.91 -19.32
C THR A 953 -37.74 -13.58 -19.72
N PRO A 954 -37.72 -14.47 -20.73
CA PRO A 954 -36.46 -15.01 -21.25
C PRO A 954 -35.47 -13.93 -21.73
N ALA A 955 -35.95 -12.75 -22.10
CA ALA A 955 -35.12 -11.63 -22.54
C ALA A 955 -34.33 -10.97 -21.39
N ASP A 956 -34.71 -11.23 -20.13
CA ASP A 956 -34.02 -10.71 -18.96
C ASP A 956 -32.79 -11.55 -18.59
N GLY A 957 -32.62 -12.72 -19.22
CA GLY A 957 -31.52 -13.63 -18.95
C GLY A 957 -31.83 -14.60 -17.81
N GLN A 958 -30.82 -15.41 -17.44
CA GLN A 958 -30.96 -16.37 -16.35
C GLN A 958 -31.02 -15.63 -15.00
N ALA A 959 -31.94 -16.06 -14.13
CA ALA A 959 -31.95 -15.65 -12.73
C ALA A 959 -30.75 -16.26 -11.99
N LEU A 960 -29.90 -15.41 -11.43
CA LEU A 960 -28.79 -15.78 -10.59
C LEU A 960 -29.16 -15.51 -9.13
N PRO A 961 -28.97 -16.46 -8.21
CA PRO A 961 -29.15 -16.18 -6.79
C PRO A 961 -28.12 -15.15 -6.33
N ILE A 962 -28.56 -14.19 -5.55
CA ILE A 962 -27.68 -13.28 -4.81
C ILE A 962 -27.96 -13.38 -3.32
N GLU A 963 -26.92 -13.15 -2.53
CA GLU A 963 -27.01 -12.99 -1.08
C GLU A 963 -26.57 -11.57 -0.73
N LEU A 964 -27.32 -10.92 0.16
CA LEU A 964 -26.98 -9.61 0.69
C LEU A 964 -26.23 -9.82 2.01
N ASP A 965 -24.89 -9.76 1.98
CA ASP A 965 -24.07 -9.76 3.21
C ASP A 965 -23.78 -8.29 3.57
N ASN A 966 -24.17 -7.87 4.77
CA ASN A 966 -24.04 -6.47 5.20
C ASN A 966 -24.64 -5.51 4.17
N ASP A 967 -25.82 -5.86 3.65
CA ASP A 967 -26.58 -5.10 2.66
C ASP A 967 -25.97 -5.05 1.24
N ILE A 968 -24.82 -5.69 1.01
CA ILE A 968 -24.10 -5.68 -0.28
C ILE A 968 -24.35 -6.99 -1.04
N PRO A 969 -24.72 -6.94 -2.34
CA PRO A 969 -25.01 -8.13 -3.13
C PRO A 969 -23.75 -8.90 -3.49
N THR A 970 -23.82 -10.20 -3.27
CA THR A 970 -22.81 -11.17 -3.68
C THR A 970 -23.42 -12.19 -4.62
N LEU A 971 -22.64 -12.66 -5.59
CA LEU A 971 -22.98 -13.80 -6.45
C LEU A 971 -21.83 -14.80 -6.51
N THR A 972 -22.13 -16.00 -6.98
CA THR A 972 -21.10 -17.01 -7.25
C THR A 972 -20.67 -16.95 -8.72
N ALA A 973 -19.36 -16.83 -8.96
CA ALA A 973 -18.75 -16.90 -10.29
C ALA A 973 -17.47 -17.73 -10.26
N GLN A 974 -16.90 -18.04 -11.43
CA GLN A 974 -15.72 -18.90 -11.51
C GLN A 974 -14.57 -18.23 -12.27
N LEU A 975 -13.39 -18.18 -11.64
CA LEU A 975 -12.15 -17.75 -12.26
C LEU A 975 -11.35 -18.97 -12.75
N ASP A 976 -11.05 -19.02 -14.04
CA ASP A 976 -10.33 -20.10 -14.71
C ASP A 976 -10.93 -21.49 -14.45
N THR A 977 -10.17 -22.33 -13.74
CA THR A 977 -10.51 -23.69 -13.32
C THR A 977 -10.51 -23.79 -11.79
N LEU A 978 -10.45 -22.65 -11.09
CA LEU A 978 -10.57 -22.62 -9.64
C LEU A 978 -12.01 -22.98 -9.25
N PRO A 979 -12.23 -23.48 -8.02
CA PRO A 979 -13.58 -23.64 -7.50
C PRO A 979 -14.38 -22.33 -7.63
N PRO A 980 -15.69 -22.37 -7.91
CA PRO A 980 -16.54 -21.19 -7.86
C PRO A 980 -16.41 -20.47 -6.53
N ALA A 981 -16.37 -19.15 -6.57
CA ALA A 981 -16.19 -18.29 -5.40
C ALA A 981 -17.22 -17.16 -5.41
N ARG A 982 -17.43 -16.56 -4.24
CA ARG A 982 -18.32 -15.41 -4.07
C ARG A 982 -17.63 -14.12 -4.51
N TYR A 983 -18.33 -13.28 -5.24
CA TYR A 983 -17.89 -11.96 -5.69
C TYR A 983 -18.95 -10.94 -5.32
N LEU A 984 -18.53 -9.75 -4.87
CA LEU A 984 -19.43 -8.60 -4.78
C LEU A 984 -19.88 -8.19 -6.18
N VAL A 985 -21.13 -7.73 -6.31
CA VAL A 985 -21.64 -7.10 -7.53
C VAL A 985 -21.67 -5.60 -7.28
N ASP A 986 -20.74 -4.88 -7.90
CA ASP A 986 -20.41 -3.53 -7.47
C ASP A 986 -20.48 -2.54 -8.63
N THR A 987 -21.55 -1.74 -8.67
CA THR A 987 -21.68 -0.66 -9.66
C THR A 987 -20.87 0.59 -9.33
N GLY A 988 -20.34 0.70 -8.10
CA GLY A 988 -19.38 1.73 -7.69
C GLY A 988 -17.93 1.39 -8.01
N ASP A 989 -17.62 0.12 -8.29
CA ASP A 989 -16.30 -0.31 -8.74
C ASP A 989 -16.12 -0.05 -10.26
N GLU A 990 -15.22 0.87 -10.63
CA GLU A 990 -14.87 1.20 -12.02
C GLU A 990 -14.14 0.08 -12.80
N ALA A 991 -13.60 -0.94 -12.11
CA ALA A 991 -12.87 -2.02 -12.75
C ALA A 991 -13.78 -3.01 -13.48
N PHE A 992 -13.18 -3.87 -14.31
CA PHE A 992 -13.89 -5.02 -14.86
C PHE A 992 -14.06 -6.11 -13.80
N LEU A 993 -12.94 -6.55 -13.26
CA LEU A 993 -12.86 -7.52 -12.17
C LEU A 993 -11.78 -7.03 -11.23
N ARG A 994 -12.07 -7.00 -9.93
CA ARG A 994 -11.05 -6.77 -8.91
C ARG A 994 -10.96 -7.99 -8.02
N LEU A 995 -9.75 -8.40 -7.71
CA LEU A 995 -9.46 -9.59 -6.92
C LEU A 995 -8.74 -9.17 -5.64
N TYR A 996 -9.29 -9.57 -4.50
CA TYR A 996 -8.77 -9.15 -3.21
C TYR A 996 -7.54 -9.97 -2.78
N GLY A 997 -6.62 -9.32 -2.07
CA GLY A 997 -5.30 -9.85 -1.71
C GLY A 997 -5.31 -11.27 -1.14
N PRO A 998 -6.20 -11.61 -0.18
CA PRO A 998 -6.30 -12.97 0.36
C PRO A 998 -6.55 -14.04 -0.72
N TYR A 999 -7.51 -13.79 -1.62
CA TYR A 999 -7.83 -14.71 -2.71
C TYR A 999 -6.69 -14.79 -3.74
N VAL A 1000 -6.06 -13.65 -4.04
CA VAL A 1000 -4.88 -13.57 -4.92
C VAL A 1000 -3.73 -14.40 -4.36
N ALA A 1001 -3.43 -14.26 -3.06
CA ALA A 1001 -2.35 -14.94 -2.37
C ALA A 1001 -2.62 -16.45 -2.25
N GLN A 1002 -3.83 -16.82 -1.80
CA GLN A 1002 -4.26 -18.22 -1.65
C GLN A 1002 -4.10 -19.00 -2.97
N ASN A 1003 -4.47 -18.37 -4.08
CA ASN A 1003 -4.45 -19.00 -5.41
C ASN A 1003 -3.19 -18.67 -6.23
N LYS A 1004 -2.22 -17.95 -5.65
CA LYS A 1004 -0.95 -17.55 -6.29
C LYS A 1004 -1.17 -16.88 -7.65
N LEU A 1005 -2.22 -16.07 -7.75
CA LEU A 1005 -2.63 -15.44 -9.01
C LEU A 1005 -1.61 -14.42 -9.49
N ASP A 1006 -0.86 -13.83 -8.55
CA ASP A 1006 0.26 -12.95 -8.82
C ASP A 1006 1.37 -13.62 -9.64
N ARG A 1007 1.65 -14.89 -9.36
CA ARG A 1007 2.64 -15.70 -10.10
C ARG A 1007 2.06 -16.25 -11.39
N LYS A 1008 0.77 -16.60 -11.39
CA LYS A 1008 0.07 -17.12 -12.57
C LYS A 1008 -0.05 -16.07 -13.67
N TYR A 1009 -0.21 -14.80 -13.29
CA TYR A 1009 -0.36 -13.67 -14.19
C TYR A 1009 0.76 -12.63 -13.97
N PRO A 1010 2.03 -12.95 -14.31
CA PRO A 1010 3.18 -12.11 -13.96
C PRO A 1010 3.28 -10.83 -14.79
N GLY A 1011 2.62 -10.76 -15.94
CA GLY A 1011 2.56 -9.59 -16.81
C GLY A 1011 1.41 -8.69 -16.40
N GLY A 1012 1.69 -7.64 -15.63
CA GLY A 1012 0.66 -6.68 -15.25
C GLY A 1012 1.20 -5.32 -14.86
N LEU A 1013 0.39 -4.30 -15.07
CA LEU A 1013 0.73 -2.90 -14.80
C LEU A 1013 0.46 -2.59 -13.34
N SER A 1014 1.41 -2.00 -12.65
CA SER A 1014 1.13 -1.41 -11.34
C SER A 1014 0.17 -0.24 -11.51
N THR A 1015 -0.92 -0.27 -10.75
CA THR A 1015 -1.92 0.79 -10.66
C THR A 1015 -2.18 1.12 -9.20
N LEU A 1016 -2.84 2.25 -8.98
CA LEU A 1016 -3.40 2.64 -7.69
C LEU A 1016 -4.92 2.70 -7.87
N GLY A 1017 -5.67 2.01 -7.02
CA GLY A 1017 -7.13 2.12 -6.94
C GLY A 1017 -7.52 2.87 -5.68
N GLY A 1018 -8.46 3.82 -5.78
CA GLY A 1018 -9.01 4.55 -4.64
C GLY A 1018 -10.28 3.89 -4.09
N GLY A 1019 -10.54 4.03 -2.79
CA GLY A 1019 -11.79 3.60 -2.16
C GLY A 1019 -11.96 4.21 -0.78
N ILE A 1020 -13.02 3.80 -0.05
CA ILE A 1020 -13.19 4.18 1.36
C ILE A 1020 -11.94 3.75 2.13
N GLY A 1021 -11.39 4.67 2.93
CA GLY A 1021 -10.17 4.47 3.72
C GLY A 1021 -8.85 4.82 3.05
N GLY A 1022 -8.80 5.04 1.73
CA GLY A 1022 -7.57 5.47 1.06
C GLY A 1022 -7.33 4.90 -0.35
N VAL A 1023 -6.05 4.80 -0.71
CA VAL A 1023 -5.59 4.29 -2.01
C VAL A 1023 -4.87 2.99 -1.79
N SER A 1024 -5.20 1.95 -2.56
CA SER A 1024 -4.58 0.64 -2.51
C SER A 1024 -3.84 0.33 -3.80
N ALA A 1025 -2.63 -0.23 -3.67
CA ALA A 1025 -1.85 -0.68 -4.81
C ALA A 1025 -2.46 -1.94 -5.42
N ALA A 1026 -2.58 -1.95 -6.73
CA ALA A 1026 -3.00 -3.12 -7.48
C ALA A 1026 -2.08 -3.35 -8.66
N ARG A 1027 -2.17 -4.56 -9.23
CA ARG A 1027 -1.57 -4.87 -10.51
C ARG A 1027 -2.65 -5.32 -11.46
N ILE A 1028 -2.71 -4.79 -12.67
CA ILE A 1028 -3.73 -5.15 -13.66
C ILE A 1028 -3.15 -6.20 -14.60
N ALA A 1029 -3.82 -7.34 -14.80
CA ALA A 1029 -3.49 -8.29 -15.87
C ALA A 1029 -4.75 -8.95 -16.47
N ARG A 1030 -4.62 -9.56 -17.66
CA ARG A 1030 -5.73 -10.30 -18.28
C ARG A 1030 -5.83 -11.71 -17.69
N VAL A 1031 -6.95 -12.02 -17.05
CA VAL A 1031 -7.27 -13.39 -16.63
C VAL A 1031 -7.78 -14.21 -17.82
N ARG A 1032 -7.50 -15.52 -17.83
CA ARG A 1032 -7.77 -16.35 -19.00
C ARG A 1032 -9.26 -16.55 -19.22
N ARG A 1033 -9.99 -16.94 -18.18
CA ARG A 1033 -11.45 -17.17 -18.24
C ARG A 1033 -12.12 -16.68 -16.98
N PHE A 1034 -13.26 -16.02 -17.13
CA PHE A 1034 -14.18 -15.72 -16.04
C PHE A 1034 -15.57 -16.15 -16.46
N THR A 1035 -16.16 -17.10 -15.72
CA THR A 1035 -17.49 -17.63 -16.02
C THR A 1035 -18.51 -16.98 -15.09
N LEU A 1036 -19.45 -16.25 -15.69
CA LEU A 1036 -20.52 -15.52 -15.03
C LEU A 1036 -21.81 -15.70 -15.83
N ALA A 1037 -22.95 -15.94 -15.17
CA ALA A 1037 -24.25 -16.13 -15.83
C ALA A 1037 -24.25 -17.24 -16.91
N GLY A 1038 -23.47 -18.32 -16.71
CA GLY A 1038 -23.30 -19.37 -17.71
C GLY A 1038 -22.46 -18.98 -18.93
N LEU A 1039 -21.95 -17.74 -18.99
CA LEU A 1039 -21.09 -17.24 -20.07
C LEU A 1039 -19.63 -17.28 -19.64
N THR A 1040 -18.77 -17.83 -20.49
CA THR A 1040 -17.32 -17.79 -20.29
C THR A 1040 -16.72 -16.61 -21.05
N LEU A 1041 -16.33 -15.58 -20.30
CA LEU A 1041 -15.64 -14.41 -20.80
C LEU A 1041 -14.13 -14.68 -20.83
N ARG A 1042 -13.45 -14.30 -21.92
CA ARG A 1042 -12.01 -14.55 -22.12
C ARG A 1042 -11.22 -13.26 -22.06
N GLY A 1043 -10.04 -13.29 -21.44
CA GLY A 1043 -9.12 -12.15 -21.41
C GLY A 1043 -9.62 -10.95 -20.61
N VAL A 1044 -10.43 -11.18 -19.56
CA VAL A 1044 -10.99 -10.12 -18.71
C VAL A 1044 -9.84 -9.39 -18.00
N PRO A 1045 -9.72 -8.06 -18.10
CA PRO A 1045 -8.78 -7.29 -17.28
C PRO A 1045 -9.16 -7.45 -15.80
N ALA A 1046 -8.20 -7.80 -14.97
CA ALA A 1046 -8.40 -7.99 -13.54
C ALA A 1046 -7.36 -7.22 -12.73
N ASP A 1047 -7.84 -6.47 -11.75
CA ASP A 1047 -7.05 -5.75 -10.76
C ASP A 1047 -6.72 -6.70 -9.60
N PHE A 1048 -5.48 -7.18 -9.53
CA PHE A 1048 -4.97 -7.94 -8.41
C PHE A 1048 -4.55 -6.97 -7.31
N SER A 1049 -5.33 -6.89 -6.22
CA SER A 1049 -4.94 -6.11 -5.05
C SER A 1049 -3.63 -6.66 -4.47
N LEU A 1050 -2.68 -5.76 -4.20
CA LEU A 1050 -1.41 -6.09 -3.54
C LEU A 1050 -1.50 -5.91 -2.02
N ASP A 1051 -2.62 -5.39 -1.53
CA ASP A 1051 -2.86 -5.29 -0.09
C ASP A 1051 -3.21 -6.66 0.48
N ALA A 1052 -2.30 -7.21 1.28
CA ALA A 1052 -2.47 -8.49 1.95
C ALA A 1052 -3.63 -8.48 2.97
N LYS A 1053 -4.09 -7.32 3.43
CA LYS A 1053 -5.17 -7.18 4.42
C LYS A 1053 -6.55 -6.93 3.79
N GLY A 1054 -6.65 -6.73 2.47
CA GLY A 1054 -7.90 -6.60 1.72
C GLY A 1054 -8.93 -5.62 2.33
N GLY A 1055 -8.85 -4.32 2.01
CA GLY A 1055 -9.69 -3.31 2.66
C GLY A 1055 -11.22 -3.45 2.47
N ALA A 1056 -11.71 -4.06 1.38
CA ALA A 1056 -13.14 -4.03 1.02
C ALA A 1056 -13.96 -5.21 1.56
N SER A 1057 -13.38 -6.41 1.58
CA SER A 1057 -13.97 -7.65 2.14
C SER A 1057 -12.97 -8.80 1.97
N GLN A 1058 -12.83 -9.69 2.95
CA GLN A 1058 -12.06 -10.94 2.83
C GLN A 1058 -12.92 -12.20 2.67
N ILE A 1059 -14.23 -12.12 2.88
CA ILE A 1059 -15.17 -13.24 2.62
C ILE A 1059 -15.49 -13.45 1.12
N THR A 1060 -15.14 -12.49 0.26
CA THR A 1060 -15.29 -12.60 -1.20
C THR A 1060 -13.95 -12.73 -1.90
N ALA A 1061 -13.95 -13.34 -3.08
CA ALA A 1061 -12.78 -13.42 -3.95
C ALA A 1061 -12.42 -12.06 -4.57
N GLY A 1062 -13.34 -11.09 -4.54
CA GLY A 1062 -13.24 -9.84 -5.26
C GLY A 1062 -14.61 -9.22 -5.60
N SER A 1063 -14.59 -8.21 -6.47
CA SER A 1063 -15.78 -7.51 -6.99
C SER A 1063 -15.87 -7.62 -8.51
N VAL A 1064 -17.09 -7.82 -9.01
CA VAL A 1064 -17.48 -7.67 -10.42
C VAL A 1064 -17.93 -6.23 -10.60
N GLY A 1065 -17.07 -5.43 -11.23
CA GLY A 1065 -17.28 -3.99 -11.33
C GLY A 1065 -18.14 -3.56 -12.51
N SER A 1066 -18.53 -2.29 -12.48
CA SER A 1066 -19.34 -1.58 -13.47
C SER A 1066 -18.83 -1.73 -14.91
N ALA A 1067 -17.52 -1.74 -15.16
CA ALA A 1067 -16.99 -1.86 -16.51
C ALA A 1067 -17.30 -3.24 -17.12
N LEU A 1068 -17.35 -4.29 -16.30
CA LEU A 1068 -17.80 -5.61 -16.72
C LEU A 1068 -19.32 -5.71 -16.76
N LEU A 1069 -20.02 -5.17 -15.77
CA LEU A 1069 -21.49 -5.13 -15.73
C LEU A 1069 -22.09 -4.39 -16.94
N SER A 1070 -21.40 -3.38 -17.48
CA SER A 1070 -21.81 -2.64 -18.67
C SER A 1070 -21.94 -3.48 -19.94
N ARG A 1071 -21.43 -4.71 -19.92
CA ARG A 1071 -21.56 -5.71 -20.99
C ARG A 1071 -22.93 -6.41 -20.98
N PHE A 1072 -23.77 -6.13 -19.99
CA PHE A 1072 -25.07 -6.74 -19.77
C PHE A 1072 -26.17 -5.68 -19.65
N VAL A 1073 -27.43 -6.10 -19.81
CA VAL A 1073 -28.54 -5.44 -19.14
C VAL A 1073 -28.68 -6.11 -17.78
N VAL A 1074 -28.55 -5.33 -16.72
CA VAL A 1074 -28.47 -5.81 -15.34
C VAL A 1074 -29.80 -5.53 -14.66
N THR A 1075 -30.43 -6.53 -14.05
CA THR A 1075 -31.64 -6.34 -13.26
C THR A 1075 -31.44 -6.84 -11.84
N PHE A 1076 -31.33 -5.92 -10.88
CA PHE A 1076 -31.29 -6.22 -9.47
C PHE A 1076 -32.71 -6.46 -8.96
N ASP A 1077 -32.94 -7.60 -8.31
CA ASP A 1077 -34.21 -7.98 -7.70
C ASP A 1077 -33.93 -8.43 -6.25
N TYR A 1078 -33.53 -7.46 -5.42
CA TYR A 1078 -33.23 -7.68 -4.00
C TYR A 1078 -34.41 -8.27 -3.22
N PRO A 1079 -35.67 -7.81 -3.41
CA PRO A 1079 -36.82 -8.37 -2.70
C PRO A 1079 -36.96 -9.89 -2.86
N HIS A 1080 -36.57 -10.44 -4.01
CA HIS A 1080 -36.61 -11.87 -4.27
C HIS A 1080 -35.23 -12.55 -4.24
N GLY A 1081 -34.15 -11.84 -3.87
CA GLY A 1081 -32.80 -12.40 -3.78
C GLY A 1081 -32.21 -12.85 -5.12
N ARG A 1082 -32.48 -12.10 -6.21
CA ARG A 1082 -32.05 -12.48 -7.56
C ARG A 1082 -31.35 -11.33 -8.30
N LEU A 1083 -30.48 -11.72 -9.22
CA LEU A 1083 -29.87 -10.86 -10.22
C LEU A 1083 -30.10 -11.47 -11.60
N PHE A 1084 -30.51 -10.67 -12.56
CA PHE A 1084 -30.59 -11.08 -13.96
C PHE A 1084 -29.52 -10.38 -14.78
N LEU A 1085 -28.80 -11.15 -15.60
CA LEU A 1085 -27.76 -10.66 -16.50
C LEU A 1085 -28.10 -11.07 -17.93
N ALA A 1086 -28.76 -10.19 -18.69
CA ALA A 1086 -29.00 -10.41 -20.11
C ALA A 1086 -27.78 -9.93 -20.91
N PRO A 1087 -27.21 -10.74 -21.82
CA PRO A 1087 -26.07 -10.33 -22.63
C PRO A 1087 -26.39 -9.08 -23.47
N GLY A 1088 -25.59 -8.02 -23.31
CA GLY A 1088 -25.65 -6.86 -24.18
C GLY A 1088 -24.96 -7.11 -25.53
N PRO A 1089 -25.01 -6.15 -26.47
CA PRO A 1089 -24.36 -6.26 -27.79
C PRO A 1089 -22.85 -6.52 -27.74
N ASP A 1090 -22.22 -6.12 -26.63
CA ASP A 1090 -20.78 -6.21 -26.42
C ASP A 1090 -20.37 -7.34 -25.46
N ALA A 1091 -21.30 -8.20 -25.03
CA ALA A 1091 -21.07 -9.22 -24.00
C ALA A 1091 -19.85 -10.11 -24.23
N LEU A 1092 -19.63 -10.53 -25.48
CA LEU A 1092 -18.53 -11.41 -25.87
C LEU A 1092 -17.42 -10.70 -26.65
N ARG A 1093 -17.49 -9.38 -26.83
CA ARG A 1093 -16.43 -8.64 -27.52
C ARG A 1093 -15.16 -8.62 -26.67
N PRO A 1094 -13.96 -8.79 -27.28
CA PRO A 1094 -12.70 -8.66 -26.57
C PRO A 1094 -12.61 -7.38 -25.74
N PHE A 1095 -11.99 -7.47 -24.57
CA PHE A 1095 -11.80 -6.33 -23.69
C PHE A 1095 -10.70 -5.44 -24.25
N ASP A 1096 -11.03 -4.23 -24.67
CA ASP A 1096 -10.05 -3.27 -25.18
C ASP A 1096 -9.53 -2.41 -24.04
N THR A 1097 -8.27 -2.62 -23.64
CA THR A 1097 -7.59 -1.81 -22.61
C THR A 1097 -6.62 -0.80 -23.19
N ARG A 1098 -6.70 -0.56 -24.50
CA ARG A 1098 -5.89 0.46 -25.16
C ARG A 1098 -6.16 1.83 -24.57
N THR A 1099 -5.12 2.63 -24.41
CA THR A 1099 -5.25 4.00 -23.92
C THR A 1099 -4.10 4.87 -24.38
N ALA A 1100 -4.32 6.18 -24.45
CA ALA A 1100 -3.26 7.16 -24.57
C ALA A 1100 -2.40 7.24 -23.30
N GLY A 1101 -2.96 6.88 -22.14
CA GLY A 1101 -2.31 7.02 -20.84
C GLY A 1101 -2.35 8.44 -20.28
N LEU A 1102 -3.37 9.23 -20.62
CA LEU A 1102 -3.62 10.54 -20.04
C LEU A 1102 -4.65 10.43 -18.92
N SER A 1103 -4.31 10.92 -17.74
CA SER A 1103 -5.30 11.26 -16.71
C SER A 1103 -5.69 12.72 -16.92
N LEU A 1104 -6.98 12.98 -17.10
CA LEU A 1104 -7.52 14.30 -17.40
C LEU A 1104 -8.39 14.78 -16.26
N GLY A 1105 -8.45 16.09 -16.07
CA GLY A 1105 -9.31 16.74 -15.10
C GLY A 1105 -9.80 18.08 -15.63
N LEU A 1106 -10.55 18.78 -14.80
CA LEU A 1106 -10.98 20.13 -15.01
C LEU A 1106 -10.20 21.07 -14.09
N THR A 1107 -9.94 22.28 -14.58
CA THR A 1107 -9.50 23.39 -13.73
C THR A 1107 -10.51 23.67 -12.60
N PRO A 1108 -10.10 24.30 -11.48
CA PRO A 1108 -11.00 24.61 -10.36
C PRO A 1108 -12.27 25.36 -10.76
N ASP A 1109 -12.18 26.23 -11.78
CA ASP A 1109 -13.30 27.00 -12.33
C ASP A 1109 -14.17 26.22 -13.35
N LYS A 1110 -13.82 24.96 -13.64
CA LYS A 1110 -14.51 24.04 -14.57
C LYS A 1110 -14.52 24.47 -16.04
N ARG A 1111 -13.65 25.39 -16.44
CA ARG A 1111 -13.64 25.95 -17.81
C ARG A 1111 -12.70 25.26 -18.79
N HIS A 1112 -11.72 24.51 -18.30
CA HIS A 1112 -10.65 23.95 -19.13
C HIS A 1112 -10.38 22.48 -18.76
N ILE A 1113 -10.21 21.62 -19.78
CA ILE A 1113 -9.75 20.23 -19.59
C ILE A 1113 -8.24 20.23 -19.57
N VAL A 1114 -7.65 19.73 -18.49
CA VAL A 1114 -6.21 19.73 -18.26
C VAL A 1114 -5.68 18.31 -18.05
N VAL A 1115 -4.44 18.08 -18.47
CA VAL A 1115 -3.72 16.85 -18.20
C VAL A 1115 -3.28 16.86 -16.74
N MET A 1116 -3.82 15.95 -15.93
CA MET A 1116 -3.55 15.86 -14.50
C MET A 1116 -2.35 14.95 -14.21
N ALA A 1117 -2.20 13.89 -14.99
CA ALA A 1117 -1.07 12.98 -14.93
C ALA A 1117 -0.88 12.29 -16.29
N ILE A 1118 0.34 11.86 -16.56
CA ILE A 1118 0.68 11.01 -17.69
C ILE A 1118 1.18 9.69 -17.14
N ARG A 1119 0.58 8.59 -17.62
CA ARG A 1119 0.94 7.26 -17.17
C ARG A 1119 2.33 6.89 -17.69
N PRO A 1120 3.23 6.37 -16.83
CA PRO A 1120 4.50 5.81 -17.27
C PRO A 1120 4.31 4.72 -18.33
N ASP A 1121 5.22 4.67 -19.30
CA ASP A 1121 5.27 3.70 -20.39
C ASP A 1121 4.06 3.73 -21.36
N ALA A 1122 3.23 4.78 -21.30
CA ALA A 1122 2.08 4.95 -22.20
C ALA A 1122 2.39 5.86 -23.39
N PRO A 1123 1.62 5.76 -24.51
CA PRO A 1123 1.86 6.56 -25.71
C PRO A 1123 1.93 8.08 -25.50
N ALA A 1124 1.11 8.62 -24.61
CA ALA A 1124 1.08 10.05 -24.31
C ALA A 1124 2.36 10.54 -23.62
N GLN A 1125 3.04 9.66 -22.86
CA GLN A 1125 4.34 9.97 -22.29
C GLN A 1125 5.33 10.32 -23.39
N PHE A 1126 5.30 9.58 -24.51
CA PHE A 1126 6.20 9.79 -25.65
C PHE A 1126 5.70 10.81 -26.67
N SER A 1127 4.69 11.60 -26.32
CA SER A 1127 4.12 12.67 -27.14
C SER A 1127 4.51 14.04 -26.55
N ASP A 1128 4.41 15.14 -27.30
CA ASP A 1128 4.72 16.51 -26.81
C ASP A 1128 3.63 17.06 -25.85
N ILE A 1129 3.03 16.19 -25.04
CA ILE A 1129 1.98 16.50 -24.05
C ILE A 1129 2.62 16.47 -22.67
N ARG A 1130 2.29 17.44 -21.83
CA ARG A 1130 2.84 17.57 -20.48
C ARG A 1130 1.73 17.63 -19.45
N VAL A 1131 2.05 17.27 -18.20
CA VAL A 1131 1.17 17.55 -17.07
C VAL A 1131 0.88 19.05 -17.00
N SER A 1132 -0.38 19.40 -16.73
CA SER A 1132 -0.97 20.74 -16.75
C SER A 1132 -1.24 21.33 -18.15
N ASP A 1133 -0.97 20.61 -19.24
CA ASP A 1133 -1.40 21.06 -20.57
C ASP A 1133 -2.93 21.09 -20.66
N GLU A 1134 -3.47 22.13 -21.27
CA GLU A 1134 -4.88 22.21 -21.63
C GLU A 1134 -5.12 21.48 -22.94
N ILE A 1135 -6.15 20.64 -22.98
CA ILE A 1135 -6.67 20.06 -24.22
C ILE A 1135 -7.72 21.00 -24.78
N LEU A 1136 -7.38 21.71 -25.85
CA LEU A 1136 -8.26 22.66 -26.53
C LEU A 1136 -9.22 21.97 -27.50
N LYS A 1137 -8.73 20.98 -28.25
CA LYS A 1137 -9.53 20.24 -29.25
C LYS A 1137 -9.14 18.76 -29.32
N VAL A 1138 -10.11 17.92 -29.69
CA VAL A 1138 -9.91 16.51 -30.07
C VAL A 1138 -10.50 16.30 -31.46
N ASP A 1139 -9.69 15.81 -32.40
CA ASP A 1139 -10.05 15.60 -33.80
C ASP A 1139 -10.75 16.81 -34.46
N GLY A 1140 -10.28 18.02 -34.12
CA GLY A 1140 -10.78 19.29 -34.67
C GLY A 1140 -11.97 19.89 -33.92
N VAL A 1141 -12.59 19.17 -32.99
CA VAL A 1141 -13.73 19.65 -32.20
C VAL A 1141 -13.24 20.22 -30.85
N PRO A 1142 -13.71 21.39 -30.40
CA PRO A 1142 -13.36 21.95 -29.09
C PRO A 1142 -13.60 20.97 -27.94
N ALA A 1143 -12.59 20.73 -27.11
CA ALA A 1143 -12.64 19.71 -26.06
C ALA A 1143 -13.72 20.02 -25.01
N MET A 1144 -13.93 21.29 -24.68
CA MET A 1144 -15.00 21.72 -23.77
C MET A 1144 -16.40 21.53 -24.37
N GLN A 1145 -16.54 21.58 -25.71
CA GLN A 1145 -17.79 21.25 -26.38
C GLN A 1145 -18.06 19.73 -26.37
N ILE A 1146 -17.00 18.93 -26.47
CA ILE A 1146 -17.08 17.46 -26.32
C ILE A 1146 -17.42 17.08 -24.87
N GLY A 1147 -16.86 17.81 -23.90
CA GLY A 1147 -16.95 17.55 -22.47
C GLY A 1147 -15.91 16.55 -21.97
N LEU A 1148 -15.43 16.74 -20.73
CA LEU A 1148 -14.37 15.92 -20.11
C LEU A 1148 -14.63 14.41 -20.23
N PRO A 1149 -15.82 13.87 -19.93
CA PRO A 1149 -16.02 12.43 -19.95
C PRO A 1149 -15.94 11.82 -21.35
N SER A 1150 -16.48 12.52 -22.34
CA SER A 1150 -16.38 12.11 -23.73
C SER A 1150 -14.95 12.25 -24.25
N VAL A 1151 -14.19 13.26 -23.83
CA VAL A 1151 -12.76 13.38 -24.15
C VAL A 1151 -11.97 12.20 -23.57
N ARG A 1152 -12.20 11.81 -22.31
CA ARG A 1152 -11.57 10.62 -21.71
C ARG A 1152 -11.90 9.35 -22.49
N ARG A 1153 -13.17 9.13 -22.84
CA ARG A 1153 -13.60 8.01 -23.72
C ARG A 1153 -12.95 8.03 -25.10
N LEU A 1154 -12.76 9.21 -25.71
CA LEU A 1154 -12.10 9.30 -27.02
C LEU A 1154 -10.62 8.94 -26.93
N LEU A 1155 -10.01 9.10 -25.76
CA LEU A 1155 -8.61 8.83 -25.45
C LEU A 1155 -8.35 7.47 -24.79
N SER A 1156 -9.42 6.75 -24.44
CA SER A 1156 -9.41 5.30 -24.26
C SER A 1156 -9.76 4.62 -25.59
N GLY A 1157 -9.06 3.55 -25.95
CA GLY A 1157 -9.01 2.98 -27.30
C GLY A 1157 -10.30 2.33 -27.81
N ILE A 1158 -11.41 2.47 -27.07
CA ILE A 1158 -12.75 1.93 -27.34
C ILE A 1158 -13.27 2.31 -28.75
N SER A 1159 -12.73 3.38 -29.35
CA SER A 1159 -13.18 3.87 -30.66
C SER A 1159 -12.62 3.16 -31.90
N GLY A 1160 -11.81 2.10 -31.75
CA GLY A 1160 -11.24 1.35 -32.88
C GLY A 1160 -10.15 2.08 -33.68
N ARG A 1161 -9.97 3.40 -33.48
CA ARG A 1161 -8.88 4.18 -34.07
C ARG A 1161 -7.55 3.84 -33.39
N SER A 1162 -6.44 3.92 -34.12
CA SER A 1162 -5.09 3.70 -33.59
C SER A 1162 -4.46 4.94 -32.97
N SER A 1163 -5.03 6.12 -33.20
CA SER A 1163 -4.57 7.41 -32.66
C SER A 1163 -5.67 8.48 -32.72
N ARG A 1164 -5.48 9.57 -31.97
CA ARG A 1164 -6.30 10.80 -32.03
C ARG A 1164 -5.43 12.03 -32.23
N LEU A 1165 -5.97 13.06 -32.88
CA LEU A 1165 -5.34 14.37 -33.01
C LEU A 1165 -5.82 15.28 -31.88
N LEU A 1166 -4.90 15.77 -31.05
CA LEU A 1166 -5.17 16.72 -29.98
C LEU A 1166 -4.59 18.09 -30.34
N VAL A 1167 -5.31 19.14 -29.97
CA VAL A 1167 -4.75 20.50 -29.93
C VAL A 1167 -4.53 20.82 -28.47
N VAL A 1168 -3.28 20.99 -28.05
CA VAL A 1168 -2.90 21.22 -26.65
C VAL A 1168 -2.18 22.55 -26.45
N GLN A 1169 -2.25 23.13 -25.26
CA GLN A 1169 -1.62 24.40 -24.92
C GLN A 1169 -1.06 24.36 -23.49
N SER A 1170 0.19 24.81 -23.29
CA SER A 1170 0.77 25.00 -21.96
C SER A 1170 0.62 26.45 -21.52
N GLY A 1171 -0.20 26.71 -20.50
CA GLY A 1171 -0.47 28.08 -20.01
C GLY A 1171 -0.85 29.04 -21.14
N ASN A 1172 -0.18 30.20 -21.22
CA ASN A 1172 -0.41 31.21 -22.27
C ASN A 1172 0.40 30.95 -23.57
N GLY A 1173 0.93 29.74 -23.77
CA GLY A 1173 1.72 29.37 -24.94
C GLY A 1173 0.92 29.27 -26.25
N LYS A 1174 1.57 28.97 -27.39
CA LYS A 1174 0.84 28.72 -28.64
C LYS A 1174 0.24 27.30 -28.66
N PRO A 1175 -0.98 27.09 -29.19
CA PRO A 1175 -1.55 25.75 -29.40
C PRO A 1175 -0.70 24.86 -30.30
N ARG A 1176 -0.63 23.56 -29.98
CA ARG A 1176 0.15 22.55 -30.71
C ARG A 1176 -0.73 21.38 -31.12
N ASN A 1177 -0.57 20.90 -32.35
CA ASN A 1177 -1.28 19.73 -32.87
C ASN A 1177 -0.45 18.47 -32.62
N ILE A 1178 -0.98 17.53 -31.85
CA ILE A 1178 -0.28 16.31 -31.43
C ILE A 1178 -1.13 15.10 -31.76
N ARG A 1179 -0.57 14.15 -32.52
CA ARG A 1179 -1.22 12.86 -32.75
C ARG A 1179 -0.75 11.87 -31.70
N VAL A 1180 -1.66 11.42 -30.84
CA VAL A 1180 -1.36 10.48 -29.75
C VAL A 1180 -1.84 9.09 -30.13
N PRO A 1181 -0.96 8.08 -30.21
CA PRO A 1181 -1.36 6.70 -30.45
C PRO A 1181 -2.05 6.08 -29.23
N PHE A 1182 -2.73 4.96 -29.43
CA PHE A 1182 -3.19 4.11 -28.34
C PHE A 1182 -2.38 2.82 -28.28
N PHE A 1183 -2.09 2.37 -27.07
CA PHE A 1183 -1.39 1.12 -26.82
C PHE A 1183 -2.17 0.32 -25.80
N ASP A 1184 -2.22 -1.00 -25.99
CA ASP A 1184 -2.79 -1.93 -25.03
C ASP A 1184 -1.70 -2.30 -24.02
N PRO A 1185 -1.79 -1.78 -22.78
CA PRO A 1185 -0.74 -1.98 -21.82
C PRO A 1185 -0.82 -3.36 -21.14
N LEU A 1186 -1.85 -4.16 -21.45
CA LEU A 1186 -2.00 -5.53 -20.96
C LEU A 1186 -1.68 -6.53 -22.08
N PRO A 1187 -0.52 -7.21 -22.05
CA PRO A 1187 -0.17 -8.17 -23.09
C PRO A 1187 -1.15 -9.36 -23.09
N ASP A 1188 -1.48 -9.86 -24.27
CA ASP A 1188 -2.14 -11.16 -24.41
C ASP A 1188 -1.16 -12.25 -23.95
N THR A 1189 -1.29 -12.66 -22.70
CA THR A 1189 -0.46 -13.73 -22.09
C THR A 1189 -0.69 -15.10 -22.72
N PHE A 1190 -1.66 -15.22 -23.63
CA PHE A 1190 -2.09 -16.47 -24.27
C PHE A 1190 -1.52 -16.69 -25.68
N SER A 1191 -0.68 -15.77 -26.18
CA SER A 1191 0.06 -15.96 -27.43
C SER A 1191 1.33 -16.83 -27.21
N SER A 1192 1.15 -18.08 -26.80
CA SER A 1192 2.16 -19.10 -27.05
C SER A 1192 1.50 -20.35 -27.62
N SER A 1193 2.15 -20.90 -28.64
CA SER A 1193 1.75 -21.95 -29.57
C SER A 1193 1.50 -23.35 -28.95
N ALA A 1194 0.89 -23.41 -27.77
CA ALA A 1194 0.66 -24.65 -27.03
C ALA A 1194 -0.76 -25.23 -27.20
N GLU A 1195 -1.72 -24.49 -27.75
CA GLU A 1195 -3.12 -24.95 -27.95
C GLU A 1195 -3.45 -25.30 -29.41
N ALA A 1196 -2.46 -25.38 -30.31
CA ALA A 1196 -2.64 -25.92 -31.67
C ALA A 1196 -2.23 -27.40 -31.78
N ARG A 1197 -2.33 -28.17 -30.69
CA ARG A 1197 -2.14 -29.63 -30.67
C ARG A 1197 -3.20 -30.32 -29.84
#